data_AF-A0A165Z3G2-F1
#
_entry.id   AF-A0A165Z3G2-F1
#
_cell.length_a   1.000
_cell.length_b   1.000
_cell.length_c   1.000
_cell.angle_alpha   90.00
_cell.angle_beta   90.00
_cell.angle_gamma   90.00
#
_symmetry.space_group_name_H-M   'P 1'
#
loop_
_entity.id
_entity.type
_entity.pdbx_description
1 polymer ?
#
loop_
_entity_poly.entity_id
_entity_poly.type
_entity_poly.pdbx_seq_one_letter_code
_entity_poly.pdbx_strand_id
1 'polypeptide(L)'
;MEDEAEVELLDQHLLKTRQITLRMTSVLSKFDSRLIKLEKSIGPLYSSTSSLTRLATNIDATLESIRGVKSERGIEAEESIILRGPRMGELNIYIDAIEKLNKNILFQGDNDPEGNIHDSARLLETGTKKLCQLFTSLISSSSPPPTSALNNLSASLSTPPFPHATLQSLLPLISTLRSLPNPSTHPSHPSSSSILATLKEATGTYVDIRGKWARAALEGGGNVLDRVSSSAEGEGGVVFRAWFEGLVNIAADEYDLLQSLSPLPPLLPSSYSTLLSPLISSFTSSLNALTGYLKAPPRLSLTPGTKHNSTFLALDIYSTLTDLQPEWDDILAKPSNNNLGGGANNGVKEMKEIIQSSGLRGIVLRSFPELLVDIQTSVGGMKDGGTGVADITYSTVKYLTLLPSHQPQIQSALLTLGDGNWKMGAGMKSSMKKSGNQGNVGGGKEEGVVLLEHYTYDIIQTLVQTLTSLTHKRPPNPGSSTPSLPPSTPLAPSQSTFASPSLSSIFLLNNIHHLRSTLLLSPQSPIDDLLSPQTQDLLNSSYRTSKAEYLATNFSYLLSFLSDDGKSGGKGLKEKFTRFFDVLDEVYERHRVARVLPDSGGGGEGEEEREARGDLGDEVVRLVVPQFERFVGRGKEREFSKNPSKYIKMTPDEVERKLRDMYR
;
A
#
# COMPACT_ATOMS: atom_id res chain seq x y z
N MET A 1 -69.24 -0.57 -6.59
CA MET A 1 -69.12 0.18 -7.87
C MET A 1 -67.67 0.19 -8.33
N GLU A 2 -66.69 0.45 -7.45
CA GLU A 2 -65.25 0.29 -7.77
C GLU A 2 -64.86 -1.16 -8.06
N ASP A 3 -65.26 -2.13 -7.21
CA ASP A 3 -64.95 -3.55 -7.45
C ASP A 3 -65.52 -4.11 -8.77
N GLU A 4 -66.65 -3.58 -9.23
CA GLU A 4 -67.28 -4.01 -10.48
C GLU A 4 -66.55 -3.45 -11.71
N ALA A 5 -66.08 -2.20 -11.61
CA ALA A 5 -65.22 -1.60 -12.62
C ALA A 5 -63.82 -2.25 -12.67
N GLU A 6 -63.26 -2.67 -11.53
CA GLU A 6 -62.00 -3.42 -11.49
C GLU A 6 -62.13 -4.81 -12.11
N VAL A 7 -63.24 -5.51 -11.86
CA VAL A 7 -63.52 -6.82 -12.47
C VAL A 7 -63.73 -6.69 -13.99
N GLU A 8 -64.45 -5.67 -14.45
CA GLU A 8 -64.65 -5.42 -15.88
C GLU A 8 -63.33 -5.03 -16.58
N LEU A 9 -62.48 -4.27 -15.90
CA LEU A 9 -61.13 -3.95 -16.38
C LEU A 9 -60.26 -5.21 -16.42
N LEU A 10 -60.28 -6.06 -15.38
CA LEU A 10 -59.57 -7.34 -15.40
C LEU A 10 -60.04 -8.26 -16.54
N ASP A 11 -61.34 -8.33 -16.81
CA ASP A 11 -61.88 -9.14 -17.90
C ASP A 11 -61.46 -8.58 -19.28
N GLN A 12 -61.43 -7.25 -19.43
CA GLN A 12 -60.88 -6.60 -20.62
C GLN A 12 -59.38 -6.89 -20.80
N HIS A 13 -58.60 -6.89 -19.72
CA HIS A 13 -57.19 -7.29 -19.73
C HIS A 13 -57.03 -8.78 -20.07
N LEU A 14 -57.93 -9.65 -19.60
CA LEU A 14 -57.94 -11.07 -19.90
C LEU A 14 -58.27 -11.33 -21.37
N LEU A 15 -59.29 -10.65 -21.92
CA LEU A 15 -59.63 -10.71 -23.35
C LEU A 15 -58.49 -10.22 -24.23
N LYS A 16 -57.82 -9.13 -23.84
CA LYS A 16 -56.65 -8.61 -24.54
C LYS A 16 -55.48 -9.60 -24.50
N THR A 17 -55.24 -10.21 -23.34
CA THR A 17 -54.21 -11.26 -23.18
C THR A 17 -54.53 -12.46 -24.07
N ARG A 18 -55.79 -12.93 -24.08
CA ARG A 18 -56.24 -14.03 -24.94
C ARG A 18 -56.08 -13.71 -26.43
N GLN A 19 -56.39 -12.49 -26.84
CA GLN A 19 -56.20 -12.03 -28.22
C GLN A 19 -54.72 -12.00 -28.62
N ILE A 20 -53.83 -11.59 -27.70
CA ILE A 20 -52.39 -11.63 -27.89
C ILE A 20 -51.91 -13.08 -28.01
N THR A 21 -52.39 -13.98 -27.14
CA THR A 21 -52.05 -15.41 -27.21
C THR A 21 -52.48 -16.00 -28.56
N LEU A 22 -53.69 -15.72 -29.04
CA LEU A 22 -54.16 -16.18 -30.35
C LEU A 22 -53.34 -15.61 -31.51
N ARG A 23 -52.91 -14.35 -31.43
CA ARG A 23 -51.99 -13.75 -32.41
C ARG A 23 -50.63 -14.44 -32.37
N MET A 24 -50.07 -14.71 -31.19
CA MET A 24 -48.82 -15.45 -31.04
C MET A 24 -48.93 -16.85 -31.63
N THR A 25 -50.00 -17.60 -31.34
CA THR A 25 -50.23 -18.93 -31.92
C THR A 25 -50.36 -18.88 -33.44
N SER A 26 -51.05 -17.86 -33.98
CA SER A 26 -51.16 -17.67 -35.44
C SER A 26 -49.81 -17.33 -36.09
N VAL A 27 -49.01 -16.48 -35.45
CA VAL A 27 -47.66 -16.13 -35.92
C VAL A 27 -46.74 -17.35 -35.88
N LEU A 28 -46.78 -18.13 -34.80
CA LEU A 28 -46.03 -19.37 -34.67
C LEU A 28 -46.43 -20.39 -35.75
N SER A 29 -47.73 -20.60 -35.97
CA SER A 29 -48.22 -21.48 -37.04
C SER A 29 -47.78 -21.01 -38.43
N LYS A 30 -47.76 -19.69 -38.68
CA LYS A 30 -47.23 -19.13 -39.92
C LYS A 30 -45.73 -19.35 -40.06
N PHE A 31 -44.95 -19.17 -38.99
CA PHE A 31 -43.52 -19.48 -38.99
C PHE A 31 -43.28 -20.95 -39.27
N ASP A 32 -44.00 -21.84 -38.60
CA ASP A 32 -43.86 -23.30 -38.76
C ASP A 32 -44.17 -23.73 -40.20
N SER A 33 -45.25 -23.20 -40.78
CA SER A 33 -45.58 -23.45 -42.19
C SER A 33 -44.54 -22.90 -43.17
N ARG A 34 -43.88 -21.78 -42.84
CA ARG A 34 -42.78 -21.22 -43.64
C ARG A 34 -41.51 -22.05 -43.46
N LEU A 35 -41.24 -22.55 -42.27
CA LEU A 35 -40.09 -23.40 -41.94
C LEU A 35 -40.18 -24.73 -42.68
N ILE A 36 -41.36 -25.36 -42.70
CA ILE A 36 -41.60 -26.59 -43.47
C ILE A 36 -41.45 -26.35 -44.98
N LYS A 37 -41.93 -25.20 -45.50
CA LYS A 37 -41.73 -24.83 -46.92
C LYS A 37 -40.26 -24.55 -47.23
N LEU A 38 -39.55 -23.88 -46.32
CA LEU A 38 -38.14 -23.58 -46.44
C LEU A 38 -37.33 -24.87 -46.43
N GLU A 39 -37.58 -25.78 -45.50
CA GLU A 39 -36.95 -27.09 -45.40
C GLU A 39 -37.16 -27.91 -46.67
N LYS A 40 -38.39 -27.95 -47.21
CA LYS A 40 -38.68 -28.61 -48.49
C LYS A 40 -37.93 -27.96 -49.67
N SER A 41 -37.67 -26.65 -49.63
CA SER A 41 -36.92 -25.96 -50.68
C SER A 41 -35.40 -26.09 -50.55
N ILE A 42 -34.89 -26.09 -49.31
CA ILE A 42 -33.46 -26.10 -49.01
C ILE A 42 -32.90 -27.51 -48.91
N GLY A 43 -33.67 -28.51 -48.45
CA GLY A 43 -33.21 -29.89 -48.33
C GLY A 43 -32.63 -30.46 -49.62
N PRO A 44 -33.33 -30.36 -50.76
CA PRO A 44 -32.80 -30.79 -52.07
C PRO A 44 -31.57 -29.99 -52.51
N LEU A 45 -31.53 -28.69 -52.21
CA LEU A 45 -30.39 -27.83 -52.50
C LEU A 45 -29.17 -28.24 -51.67
N TYR A 46 -29.33 -28.48 -50.37
CA TYR A 46 -28.27 -28.92 -49.48
C TYR A 46 -27.73 -30.30 -49.88
N SER A 47 -28.61 -31.22 -50.25
CA SER A 47 -28.21 -32.55 -50.78
C SER A 47 -27.46 -32.41 -52.11
N SER A 48 -27.94 -31.57 -53.01
CA SER A 48 -27.30 -31.32 -54.31
C SER A 48 -25.96 -30.60 -54.15
N THR A 49 -25.88 -29.59 -53.29
CA THR A 49 -24.64 -28.89 -52.94
C THR A 49 -23.67 -29.84 -52.24
N SER A 50 -24.11 -30.67 -51.30
CA SER A 50 -23.25 -31.67 -50.65
C SER A 50 -22.70 -32.69 -51.64
N SER A 51 -23.53 -33.17 -52.58
CA SER A 51 -23.08 -34.05 -53.66
C SER A 51 -22.11 -33.34 -54.60
N LEU A 52 -22.34 -32.06 -54.91
CA LEU A 52 -21.46 -31.26 -55.75
C LEU A 52 -20.13 -30.99 -55.05
N THR A 53 -20.15 -30.68 -53.75
CA THR A 53 -18.94 -30.51 -52.92
C THR A 53 -18.17 -31.80 -52.86
N ARG A 54 -18.85 -32.95 -52.65
CA ARG A 54 -18.19 -34.27 -52.67
C ARG A 54 -17.59 -34.59 -54.04
N LEU A 55 -18.27 -34.21 -55.12
CA LEU A 55 -17.75 -34.38 -56.48
C LEU A 55 -16.56 -33.46 -56.73
N ALA A 56 -16.62 -32.19 -56.30
CA ALA A 56 -15.51 -31.25 -56.39
C ALA A 56 -14.29 -31.74 -55.60
N THR A 57 -14.47 -32.20 -54.36
CA THR A 57 -13.36 -32.76 -53.55
C THR A 57 -12.77 -34.01 -54.18
N ASN A 58 -13.58 -34.85 -54.82
CA ASN A 58 -13.08 -36.02 -55.54
C ASN A 58 -12.31 -35.59 -56.80
N ILE A 59 -12.81 -34.61 -57.56
CA ILE A 59 -12.11 -34.05 -58.72
C ILE A 59 -10.77 -33.44 -58.29
N ASP A 60 -10.76 -32.62 -57.24
CA ASP A 60 -9.54 -32.02 -56.72
C ASP A 60 -8.54 -33.08 -56.26
N ALA A 61 -9.00 -34.12 -55.54
CA ALA A 61 -8.16 -35.25 -55.15
C ALA A 61 -7.58 -35.99 -56.37
N THR A 62 -8.39 -36.26 -57.40
CA THR A 62 -7.90 -36.92 -58.62
C THR A 62 -6.94 -36.03 -59.42
N LEU A 63 -7.19 -34.72 -59.50
CA LEU A 63 -6.27 -33.78 -60.13
C LEU A 63 -4.96 -33.68 -59.36
N GLU A 64 -5.00 -33.76 -58.04
CA GLU A 64 -3.81 -33.77 -57.19
C GLU A 64 -3.00 -35.07 -57.39
N SER A 65 -3.65 -36.24 -57.47
CA SER A 65 -2.96 -37.49 -57.83
C SER A 65 -2.33 -37.45 -59.24
N ILE A 66 -3.02 -36.88 -60.23
CA ILE A 66 -2.48 -36.72 -61.60
C ILE A 66 -1.32 -35.71 -61.62
N ARG A 67 -1.40 -34.63 -60.84
CA ARG A 67 -0.31 -33.65 -60.68
C ARG A 67 0.90 -34.28 -59.97
N GLY A 68 0.68 -35.16 -58.99
CA GLY A 68 1.73 -35.93 -58.32
C GLY A 68 2.60 -36.69 -59.32
N VAL A 69 1.97 -37.49 -60.19
CA VAL A 69 2.68 -38.29 -61.22
C VAL A 69 3.43 -37.42 -62.25
N LYS A 70 2.98 -36.19 -62.51
CA LYS A 70 3.67 -35.26 -63.43
C LYS A 70 4.78 -34.44 -62.74
N SER A 71 4.69 -34.26 -61.43
CA SER A 71 5.65 -33.51 -60.60
C SER A 71 6.82 -34.36 -60.11
N GLU A 72 6.78 -35.68 -60.26
CA GLU A 72 7.85 -36.66 -59.96
C GLU A 72 9.19 -36.42 -60.71
N ARG A 73 9.38 -35.30 -61.43
CA ARG A 73 10.63 -34.97 -62.15
C ARG A 73 11.27 -33.62 -61.82
N GLY A 74 10.81 -32.87 -60.82
CA GLY A 74 11.45 -31.58 -60.52
C GLY A 74 11.30 -31.13 -59.08
N ILE A 75 12.17 -31.63 -58.19
CA ILE A 75 12.39 -31.04 -56.85
C ILE A 75 13.25 -29.76 -56.96
N GLU A 76 13.90 -29.53 -58.12
CA GLU A 76 14.81 -28.42 -58.39
C GLU A 76 14.15 -27.04 -58.22
N ALA A 77 12.87 -26.93 -58.57
CA ALA A 77 12.12 -25.68 -58.44
C ALA A 77 11.91 -25.32 -56.96
N GLU A 78 11.42 -26.27 -56.16
CA GLU A 78 11.21 -26.13 -54.72
C GLU A 78 12.54 -25.94 -53.98
N GLU A 79 13.59 -26.67 -54.36
CA GLU A 79 14.94 -26.53 -53.81
C GLU A 79 15.48 -25.11 -54.01
N SER A 80 15.33 -24.54 -55.21
CA SER A 80 15.79 -23.18 -55.50
C SER A 80 15.08 -22.11 -54.65
N ILE A 81 13.79 -22.31 -54.36
CA ILE A 81 12.98 -21.43 -53.51
C ILE A 81 13.43 -21.55 -52.05
N ILE A 82 13.64 -22.78 -51.56
CA ILE A 82 14.05 -23.04 -50.18
C ILE A 82 15.45 -22.50 -49.91
N LEU A 83 16.38 -22.67 -50.86
CA LEU A 83 17.74 -22.16 -50.75
C LEU A 83 17.78 -20.62 -50.75
N ARG A 84 16.92 -19.96 -51.54
CA ARG A 84 16.78 -18.49 -51.54
C ARG A 84 16.27 -17.92 -50.20
N GLY A 85 15.47 -18.69 -49.47
CA GLY A 85 14.92 -18.32 -48.16
C GLY A 85 13.66 -17.45 -48.27
N PRO A 86 12.85 -17.38 -47.19
CA PRO A 86 11.56 -16.73 -47.25
C PRO A 86 11.68 -15.20 -47.22
N ARG A 87 10.82 -14.51 -47.98
CA ARG A 87 10.72 -13.04 -48.03
C ARG A 87 9.31 -12.61 -47.64
N MET A 88 9.18 -11.48 -46.96
CA MET A 88 7.89 -10.98 -46.45
C MET A 88 6.79 -10.84 -47.52
N GLY A 89 7.14 -10.50 -48.76
CA GLY A 89 6.18 -10.38 -49.87
C GLY A 89 5.90 -11.68 -50.64
N GLU A 90 6.70 -12.73 -50.44
CA GLU A 90 6.63 -14.02 -51.14
C GLU A 90 6.42 -15.18 -50.15
N LEU A 91 5.97 -14.89 -48.92
CA LEU A 91 5.87 -15.89 -47.85
C LEU A 91 4.94 -17.04 -48.24
N ASN A 92 3.81 -16.75 -48.89
CA ASN A 92 2.85 -17.76 -49.35
C ASN A 92 3.48 -18.72 -50.38
N ILE A 93 4.31 -18.21 -51.28
CA ILE A 93 5.02 -19.04 -52.28
C ILE A 93 5.98 -20.00 -51.59
N TYR A 94 6.64 -19.52 -50.52
CA TYR A 94 7.55 -20.33 -49.72
C TYR A 94 6.82 -21.39 -48.89
N ILE A 95 5.67 -21.03 -48.30
CA ILE A 95 4.78 -21.95 -47.58
C ILE A 95 4.29 -23.04 -48.53
N ASP A 96 3.79 -22.67 -49.71
CA ASP A 96 3.31 -23.61 -50.73
C ASP A 96 4.41 -24.59 -51.16
N ALA A 97 5.66 -24.13 -51.28
CA ALA A 97 6.81 -25.00 -51.58
C ALA A 97 7.10 -26.00 -50.46
N ILE A 98 6.99 -25.57 -49.19
CA ILE A 98 7.14 -26.44 -48.02
C ILE A 98 6.00 -27.47 -47.92
N GLU A 99 4.75 -27.04 -48.16
CA GLU A 99 3.60 -27.95 -48.17
C GLU A 99 3.69 -28.99 -49.29
N LYS A 100 4.16 -28.58 -50.48
CA LYS A 100 4.43 -29.52 -51.59
C LYS A 100 5.50 -30.53 -51.24
N LEU A 101 6.60 -30.11 -50.60
CA LEU A 101 7.62 -31.06 -50.12
C LEU A 101 7.08 -32.02 -49.06
N ASN A 102 6.27 -31.52 -48.13
CA ASN A 102 5.64 -32.37 -47.11
C ASN A 102 4.69 -33.40 -47.73
N LYS A 103 3.87 -32.98 -48.71
CA LYS A 103 3.03 -33.90 -49.50
C LYS A 103 3.89 -34.93 -50.25
N ASN A 104 4.98 -34.50 -50.90
CA ASN A 104 5.88 -35.38 -51.64
C ASN A 104 6.46 -36.49 -50.73
N ILE A 105 6.94 -36.13 -49.53
CA ILE A 105 7.45 -37.10 -48.55
C ILE A 105 6.37 -38.11 -48.11
N LEU A 106 5.11 -37.65 -47.91
CA LEU A 106 3.99 -38.52 -47.57
C LEU A 106 3.60 -39.47 -48.71
N PHE A 107 3.65 -39.03 -49.97
CA PHE A 107 3.33 -39.84 -51.14
C PHE A 107 4.44 -40.86 -51.47
N GLN A 108 5.72 -40.47 -51.33
CA GLN A 108 6.85 -41.35 -51.59
C GLN A 108 7.07 -42.39 -50.48
N GLY A 109 6.59 -42.13 -49.26
CA GLY A 109 6.78 -43.02 -48.09
C GLY A 109 6.30 -44.48 -48.27
N ASP A 110 5.42 -44.76 -49.25
CA ASP A 110 4.96 -46.12 -49.56
C ASP A 110 5.72 -46.80 -50.72
N ASN A 111 6.46 -46.07 -51.57
CA ASN A 111 7.23 -46.63 -52.69
C ASN A 111 8.42 -45.72 -53.07
N ASP A 112 9.61 -45.96 -52.51
CA ASP A 112 10.83 -45.23 -52.90
C ASP A 112 11.95 -46.18 -53.33
N PRO A 113 12.29 -46.23 -54.64
CA PRO A 113 13.41 -47.02 -55.15
C PRO A 113 14.76 -46.27 -55.18
N GLU A 114 14.83 -44.95 -54.93
CA GLU A 114 16.04 -44.13 -55.22
C GLU A 114 16.58 -43.29 -54.06
N GLY A 115 15.90 -43.18 -52.91
CA GLY A 115 16.40 -42.44 -51.74
C GLY A 115 16.12 -40.93 -51.77
N ASN A 116 15.25 -40.48 -52.68
CA ASN A 116 14.81 -39.08 -52.82
C ASN A 116 14.01 -38.57 -51.60
N ILE A 117 13.45 -39.48 -50.78
CA ILE A 117 12.78 -39.12 -49.53
C ILE A 117 13.75 -38.40 -48.58
N HIS A 118 15.00 -38.87 -48.46
CA HIS A 118 15.96 -38.31 -47.50
C HIS A 118 16.43 -36.91 -47.89
N ASP A 119 16.57 -36.64 -49.19
CA ASP A 119 16.96 -35.31 -49.67
C ASP A 119 15.80 -34.32 -49.57
N SER A 120 14.57 -34.75 -49.88
CA SER A 120 13.35 -33.96 -49.63
C SER A 120 13.16 -33.66 -48.13
N ALA A 121 13.47 -34.63 -47.26
CA ALA A 121 13.44 -34.50 -45.82
C ALA A 121 14.46 -33.48 -45.27
N ARG A 122 15.68 -33.46 -45.83
CA ARG A 122 16.73 -32.47 -45.51
C ARG A 122 16.39 -31.07 -46.00
N LEU A 123 15.79 -30.96 -47.19
CA LEU A 123 15.30 -29.69 -47.73
C LEU A 123 14.15 -29.13 -46.88
N LEU A 124 13.22 -29.98 -46.45
CA LEU A 124 12.14 -29.60 -45.54
C LEU A 124 12.67 -29.12 -44.18
N GLU A 125 13.68 -29.80 -43.62
CA GLU A 125 14.35 -29.36 -42.39
C GLU A 125 15.00 -27.98 -42.56
N THR A 126 15.69 -27.77 -43.68
CA THR A 126 16.34 -26.49 -44.01
C THR A 126 15.30 -25.38 -44.20
N GLY A 127 14.20 -25.67 -44.87
CA GLY A 127 13.09 -24.73 -45.07
C GLY A 127 12.43 -24.33 -43.75
N THR A 128 12.18 -25.31 -42.89
CA THR A 128 11.63 -25.09 -41.55
C THR A 128 12.56 -24.24 -40.70
N LYS A 129 13.88 -24.50 -40.71
CA LYS A 129 14.87 -23.68 -40.01
C LYS A 129 14.82 -22.22 -40.45
N LYS A 130 14.70 -21.96 -41.76
CA LYS A 130 14.60 -20.59 -42.29
C LYS A 130 13.28 -19.91 -41.92
N LEU A 131 12.17 -20.64 -41.84
CA LEU A 131 10.90 -20.09 -41.31
C LEU A 131 11.02 -19.73 -39.83
N CYS A 132 11.61 -20.59 -39.01
CA CYS A 132 11.88 -20.30 -37.60
C CYS A 132 12.81 -19.08 -37.44
N GLN A 133 13.84 -18.94 -38.27
CA GLN A 133 14.71 -17.76 -38.28
C GLN A 133 13.95 -16.47 -38.62
N LEU A 134 13.05 -16.50 -39.60
CA LEU A 134 12.19 -15.36 -39.89
C LEU A 134 11.26 -15.03 -38.74
N PHE A 135 10.64 -16.04 -38.12
CA PHE A 135 9.79 -15.86 -36.94
C PHE A 135 10.56 -15.12 -35.84
N THR A 136 11.73 -15.63 -35.44
CA THR A 136 12.56 -15.00 -34.40
C THR A 136 13.03 -13.60 -34.80
N SER A 137 13.36 -13.37 -36.07
CA SER A 137 13.72 -12.04 -36.59
C SER A 137 12.56 -11.04 -36.52
N LEU A 138 11.34 -11.49 -36.84
CA LEU A 138 10.13 -10.67 -36.74
C LEU A 138 9.80 -10.32 -35.28
N ILE A 139 9.94 -11.26 -34.37
CA ILE A 139 9.71 -11.02 -32.93
C ILE A 139 10.71 -10.00 -32.39
N SER A 140 11.99 -10.14 -32.76
CA SER A 140 13.05 -9.22 -32.36
C SER A 140 12.82 -7.81 -32.89
N SER A 141 12.50 -7.68 -34.18
CA SER A 141 12.19 -6.38 -34.81
C SER A 141 10.89 -5.75 -34.32
N SER A 142 9.92 -6.57 -33.91
CA SER A 142 8.61 -6.12 -33.42
C SER A 142 8.56 -5.91 -31.90
N SER A 143 9.68 -6.10 -31.20
CA SER A 143 9.85 -5.81 -29.77
C SER A 143 10.79 -4.60 -29.61
N PRO A 144 10.32 -3.37 -29.93
CA PRO A 144 11.16 -2.18 -29.82
C PRO A 144 11.61 -1.97 -28.36
N PRO A 145 12.75 -1.31 -28.11
CA PRO A 145 13.14 -0.97 -26.75
C PRO A 145 11.98 -0.21 -26.08
N PRO A 146 11.62 -0.56 -24.84
CA PRO A 146 10.48 0.04 -24.16
C PRO A 146 10.70 1.56 -24.12
N THR A 147 9.88 2.27 -24.88
CA THR A 147 9.85 3.73 -24.86
C THR A 147 9.26 4.14 -23.53
N SER A 148 9.74 5.26 -22.99
CA SER A 148 9.59 5.79 -21.62
C SER A 148 8.14 6.10 -21.15
N ALA A 149 7.14 5.33 -21.57
CA ALA A 149 5.75 5.41 -21.13
C ALA A 149 5.60 5.15 -19.62
N LEU A 150 6.57 4.49 -18.99
CA LEU A 150 6.62 4.22 -17.54
C LEU A 150 6.98 5.42 -16.66
N ASN A 151 7.29 6.57 -17.26
CA ASN A 151 7.54 7.81 -16.52
C ASN A 151 6.26 8.49 -16.03
N ASN A 152 5.10 8.22 -16.65
CA ASN A 152 3.84 8.78 -16.21
C ASN A 152 3.18 7.81 -15.22
N LEU A 153 3.33 8.11 -13.93
CA LEU A 153 2.75 7.46 -12.75
C LEU A 153 1.22 7.25 -12.75
N SER A 154 0.53 7.53 -13.86
CA SER A 154 -0.93 7.64 -13.94
C SER A 154 -1.57 7.01 -15.18
N ALA A 155 -0.78 6.54 -16.16
CA ALA A 155 -1.34 5.79 -17.27
C ALA A 155 -1.33 4.31 -16.88
N SER A 156 -2.52 3.70 -16.76
CA SER A 156 -2.69 2.25 -16.74
C SER A 156 -1.64 1.62 -17.64
N LEU A 157 -0.79 0.73 -17.11
CA LEU A 157 0.19 -0.01 -17.90
C LEU A 157 -0.57 -0.89 -18.90
N SER A 158 -0.93 -0.31 -20.03
CA SER A 158 -1.31 -1.02 -21.23
C SER A 158 -0.14 -0.77 -22.18
N THR A 159 0.78 -1.72 -22.21
CA THR A 159 1.85 -1.66 -23.20
C THR A 159 1.24 -1.72 -24.59
N PRO A 160 1.75 -0.97 -25.58
CA PRO A 160 1.27 -1.13 -26.94
C PRO A 160 1.57 -2.58 -27.36
N PRO A 161 0.56 -3.38 -27.74
CA PRO A 161 0.78 -4.71 -28.28
C PRO A 161 1.60 -4.61 -29.56
N PHE A 162 2.13 -5.77 -30.02
CA PHE A 162 2.73 -5.92 -31.35
C PHE A 162 1.95 -5.08 -32.38
N PRO A 163 2.61 -4.23 -33.19
CA PRO A 163 1.92 -3.43 -34.19
C PRO A 163 0.98 -4.29 -35.03
N HIS A 164 -0.24 -3.83 -35.30
CA HIS A 164 -1.25 -4.64 -36.00
C HIS A 164 -0.73 -5.20 -37.35
N ALA A 165 0.12 -4.43 -38.04
CA ALA A 165 0.77 -4.85 -39.27
C ALA A 165 1.72 -6.05 -39.10
N THR A 166 2.43 -6.16 -37.97
CA THR A 166 3.34 -7.28 -37.72
C THR A 166 2.56 -8.52 -37.31
N LEU A 167 1.46 -8.38 -36.54
CA LEU A 167 0.54 -9.48 -36.23
C LEU A 167 -0.09 -10.10 -37.48
N GLN A 168 -0.46 -9.29 -38.48
CA GLN A 168 -1.01 -9.77 -39.75
C GLN A 168 -0.01 -10.66 -40.52
N SER A 169 1.30 -10.44 -40.35
CA SER A 169 2.35 -11.26 -40.96
C SER A 169 2.74 -12.48 -40.11
N LEU A 170 2.67 -12.36 -38.79
CA LEU A 170 3.04 -13.40 -37.83
C LEU A 170 2.00 -14.52 -37.75
N LEU A 171 0.70 -14.19 -37.78
CA LEU A 171 -0.37 -15.19 -37.62
C LEU A 171 -0.37 -16.27 -38.72
N PRO A 172 -0.26 -15.94 -40.03
CA PRO A 172 -0.13 -16.95 -41.08
C PRO A 172 1.13 -17.80 -40.90
N LEU A 173 2.28 -17.17 -40.60
CA LEU A 173 3.53 -17.87 -40.33
C LEU A 173 3.39 -18.89 -39.18
N ILE A 174 2.78 -18.49 -38.07
CA ILE A 174 2.54 -19.37 -36.91
C ILE A 174 1.56 -20.48 -37.27
N SER A 175 0.51 -20.20 -38.05
CA SER A 175 -0.42 -21.23 -38.51
C SER A 175 0.29 -22.31 -39.33
N THR A 176 1.27 -21.92 -40.16
CA THR A 176 2.08 -22.87 -40.93
C THR A 176 3.08 -23.62 -40.06
N LEU A 177 3.73 -22.96 -39.09
CA LEU A 177 4.61 -23.64 -38.13
C LEU A 177 3.85 -24.66 -37.27
N ARG A 178 2.57 -24.41 -36.97
CA ARG A 178 1.68 -25.34 -36.27
C ARG A 178 1.21 -26.51 -37.14
N SER A 179 1.13 -26.34 -38.46
CA SER A 179 0.70 -27.39 -39.40
C SER A 179 1.85 -28.30 -39.85
N LEU A 180 3.11 -27.94 -39.57
CA LEU A 180 4.27 -28.77 -39.89
C LEU A 180 4.24 -30.14 -39.21
N PRO A 181 4.80 -31.18 -39.85
CA PRO A 181 4.76 -32.54 -39.33
C PRO A 181 5.55 -32.62 -38.02
N ASN A 182 4.88 -33.08 -36.97
CA ASN A 182 5.47 -33.34 -35.68
C ASN A 182 5.43 -34.85 -35.39
N PRO A 183 6.26 -35.37 -34.47
CA PRO A 183 6.30 -36.80 -34.15
C PRO A 183 4.98 -37.36 -33.62
N SER A 184 4.07 -36.50 -33.15
CA SER A 184 2.74 -36.88 -32.67
C SER A 184 1.69 -36.95 -33.79
N THR A 185 1.88 -36.22 -34.89
CA THR A 185 0.98 -36.21 -36.06
C THR A 185 1.47 -37.14 -37.15
N HIS A 186 2.78 -37.28 -37.34
CA HIS A 186 3.39 -38.15 -38.35
C HIS A 186 4.61 -38.91 -37.79
N PRO A 187 4.39 -40.03 -37.05
CA PRO A 187 5.46 -40.80 -36.41
C PRO A 187 6.48 -41.42 -37.39
N SER A 188 6.06 -41.69 -38.63
CA SER A 188 6.88 -42.28 -39.69
C SER A 188 7.67 -41.26 -40.52
N HIS A 189 7.51 -39.96 -40.27
CA HIS A 189 8.16 -38.93 -41.08
C HIS A 189 9.63 -38.73 -40.66
N PRO A 190 10.62 -38.87 -41.57
CA PRO A 190 12.05 -38.86 -41.24
C PRO A 190 12.54 -37.54 -40.61
N SER A 191 11.98 -36.38 -40.99
CA SER A 191 12.36 -35.07 -40.41
C SER A 191 11.57 -34.62 -39.18
N SER A 192 10.58 -35.41 -38.71
CA SER A 192 9.63 -34.96 -37.67
C SER A 192 10.31 -34.60 -36.34
N SER A 193 11.35 -35.36 -35.96
CA SER A 193 12.14 -35.12 -34.74
C SER A 193 12.98 -33.84 -34.82
N SER A 194 13.63 -33.59 -35.97
CA SER A 194 14.42 -32.38 -36.20
C SER A 194 13.53 -31.14 -36.27
N ILE A 195 12.39 -31.22 -36.96
CA ILE A 195 11.40 -30.14 -37.03
C ILE A 195 10.91 -29.76 -35.63
N LEU A 196 10.53 -30.74 -34.80
CA LEU A 196 10.12 -30.48 -33.42
C LEU A 196 11.24 -29.81 -32.60
N ALA A 197 12.50 -30.23 -32.76
CA ALA A 197 13.63 -29.58 -32.09
C ALA A 197 13.77 -28.11 -32.50
N THR A 198 13.66 -27.80 -33.80
CA THR A 198 13.73 -26.42 -34.30
C THR A 198 12.55 -25.56 -33.85
N LEU A 199 11.35 -26.13 -33.74
CA LEU A 199 10.18 -25.43 -33.21
C LEU A 199 10.33 -25.16 -31.71
N LYS A 200 10.89 -26.11 -30.94
CA LYS A 200 11.23 -25.89 -29.52
C LYS A 200 12.25 -24.76 -29.37
N GLU A 201 13.30 -24.74 -30.17
CA GLU A 201 14.29 -23.67 -30.18
C GLU A 201 13.68 -22.30 -30.54
N ALA A 202 12.78 -22.26 -31.53
CA ALA A 202 12.03 -21.05 -31.89
C ALA A 202 11.13 -20.55 -30.74
N THR A 203 10.45 -21.46 -30.04
CA THR A 203 9.65 -21.09 -28.86
C THR A 203 10.52 -20.59 -27.70
N GLY A 204 11.69 -21.20 -27.48
CA GLY A 204 12.64 -20.76 -26.47
C GLY A 204 13.20 -19.37 -26.77
N THR A 205 13.60 -19.12 -28.02
CA THR A 205 14.07 -17.80 -28.44
C THR A 205 12.99 -16.71 -28.36
N TYR A 206 11.72 -17.01 -28.68
CA TYR A 206 10.60 -16.09 -28.41
C TYR A 206 10.51 -15.72 -26.93
N VAL A 207 10.50 -16.74 -26.06
CA VAL A 207 10.41 -16.57 -24.61
C VAL A 207 11.58 -15.74 -24.07
N ASP A 208 12.80 -16.00 -24.55
CA ASP A 208 14.00 -15.25 -24.12
C ASP A 208 13.95 -13.78 -24.54
N ILE A 209 13.52 -13.49 -25.78
CA ILE A 209 13.41 -12.12 -26.28
C ILE A 209 12.33 -11.37 -25.50
N ARG A 210 11.14 -11.96 -25.34
CA ARG A 210 10.01 -11.33 -24.62
C ARG A 210 10.26 -11.22 -23.13
N GLY A 211 10.88 -12.21 -22.48
CA GLY A 211 11.25 -12.14 -21.07
C GLY A 211 12.25 -11.01 -20.78
N LYS A 212 13.25 -10.82 -21.65
CA LYS A 212 14.19 -9.68 -21.56
C LYS A 212 13.49 -8.35 -21.83
N TRP A 213 12.60 -8.31 -22.82
CA TRP A 213 11.83 -7.12 -23.14
C TRP A 213 10.90 -6.72 -21.99
N ALA A 214 10.18 -7.67 -21.39
CA ALA A 214 9.27 -7.46 -20.27
C ALA A 214 10.01 -6.92 -19.04
N ARG A 215 11.21 -7.47 -18.75
CA ARG A 215 12.09 -6.93 -17.70
C ARG A 215 12.55 -5.51 -18.01
N ALA A 216 13.04 -5.27 -19.22
CA ALA A 216 13.49 -3.95 -19.64
C ALA A 216 12.33 -2.95 -19.64
N ALA A 217 11.11 -3.39 -19.94
CA ALA A 217 9.91 -2.57 -19.89
C ALA A 217 9.71 -2.14 -18.45
N LEU A 218 9.59 -3.08 -17.51
CA LEU A 218 9.42 -2.82 -16.09
C LEU A 218 10.51 -1.89 -15.49
N GLU A 219 11.77 -2.05 -15.92
CA GLU A 219 12.92 -1.26 -15.45
C GLU A 219 13.13 0.05 -16.25
N GLY A 220 12.34 0.32 -17.29
CA GLY A 220 12.50 1.48 -18.18
C GLY A 220 12.30 2.85 -17.52
N GLY A 221 11.66 2.88 -16.34
CA GLY A 221 11.54 4.07 -15.48
C GLY A 221 12.64 4.23 -14.43
N GLY A 222 13.70 3.40 -14.47
CA GLY A 222 14.74 3.32 -13.45
C GLY A 222 14.36 2.37 -12.29
N ASN A 223 15.29 2.19 -11.35
CA ASN A 223 15.05 1.34 -10.18
C ASN A 223 13.85 1.85 -9.38
N VAL A 224 12.95 0.93 -8.99
CA VAL A 224 11.76 1.25 -8.18
C VAL A 224 12.14 1.96 -6.89
N LEU A 225 13.25 1.54 -6.28
CA LEU A 225 13.77 2.16 -5.06
C LEU A 225 14.11 3.65 -5.27
N ASP A 226 14.75 3.99 -6.38
CA ASP A 226 15.13 5.38 -6.68
C ASP A 226 13.87 6.22 -6.92
N ARG A 227 12.85 5.65 -7.57
CA ARG A 227 11.55 6.31 -7.78
C ARG A 227 10.81 6.54 -6.45
N VAL A 228 10.71 5.50 -5.62
CA VAL A 228 10.04 5.56 -4.31
C VAL A 228 10.76 6.51 -3.36
N SER A 229 12.09 6.53 -3.38
CA SER A 229 12.89 7.42 -2.51
C SER A 229 12.94 8.88 -2.98
N SER A 230 12.75 9.13 -4.27
CA SER A 230 12.69 10.47 -4.87
C SER A 230 11.29 11.09 -4.85
N SER A 231 10.26 10.31 -4.50
CA SER A 231 8.86 10.76 -4.47
C SER A 231 8.60 11.69 -3.28
N ALA A 232 7.55 12.52 -3.39
CA ALA A 232 7.13 13.40 -2.31
C ALA A 232 6.67 12.60 -1.06
N GLU A 233 6.64 13.26 0.11
CA GLU A 233 6.22 12.63 1.37
C GLU A 233 4.81 12.02 1.21
N GLY A 234 4.69 10.69 1.35
CA GLY A 234 3.42 9.95 1.24
C GLY A 234 3.09 9.37 -0.15
N GLU A 235 3.79 9.77 -1.21
CA GLU A 235 3.50 9.28 -2.59
C GLU A 235 4.26 8.00 -2.96
N GLY A 236 5.27 7.62 -2.17
CA GLY A 236 6.12 6.44 -2.45
C GLY A 236 5.33 5.13 -2.55
N GLY A 237 4.24 4.98 -1.77
CA GLY A 237 3.35 3.82 -1.85
C GLY A 237 2.60 3.73 -3.17
N VAL A 238 2.14 4.86 -3.71
CA VAL A 238 1.44 4.96 -5.00
C VAL A 238 2.38 4.58 -6.15
N VAL A 239 3.64 5.05 -6.09
CA VAL A 239 4.67 4.72 -7.07
C VAL A 239 4.95 3.21 -7.10
N PHE A 240 5.05 2.58 -5.93
CA PHE A 240 5.24 1.14 -5.84
C PHE A 240 4.01 0.38 -6.36
N ARG A 241 2.79 0.84 -6.03
CA ARG A 241 1.54 0.26 -6.52
C ARG A 241 1.49 0.23 -8.04
N ALA A 242 1.69 1.39 -8.68
CA ALA A 242 1.67 1.51 -10.14
C ALA A 242 2.73 0.63 -10.82
N TRP A 243 3.93 0.53 -10.21
CA TRP A 243 4.96 -0.37 -10.71
C TRP A 243 4.56 -1.85 -10.59
N PHE A 244 3.97 -2.26 -9.47
CA PHE A 244 3.55 -3.65 -9.24
C PHE A 244 2.35 -4.05 -10.09
N GLU A 245 1.34 -3.18 -10.22
CA GLU A 245 0.23 -3.34 -11.20
C GLU A 245 0.80 -3.49 -12.61
N GLY A 246 1.85 -2.74 -12.93
CA GLY A 246 2.55 -2.87 -14.20
C GLY A 246 3.16 -4.24 -14.44
N LEU A 247 3.80 -4.82 -13.43
CA LEU A 247 4.32 -6.19 -13.50
C LEU A 247 3.19 -7.21 -13.76
N VAL A 248 2.07 -7.06 -13.05
CA VAL A 248 0.89 -7.93 -13.18
C VAL A 248 0.28 -7.82 -14.58
N ASN A 249 0.10 -6.60 -15.09
CA ASN A 249 -0.45 -6.37 -16.44
C ASN A 249 0.47 -6.92 -17.54
N ILE A 250 1.78 -6.67 -17.44
CA ILE A 250 2.75 -7.23 -18.41
C ILE A 250 2.70 -8.76 -18.39
N ALA A 251 2.64 -9.38 -17.21
CA ALA A 251 2.53 -10.83 -17.10
C ALA A 251 1.23 -11.36 -17.72
N ALA A 252 0.10 -10.65 -17.57
CA ALA A 252 -1.18 -11.00 -18.18
C ALA A 252 -1.14 -10.87 -19.71
N ASP A 253 -0.69 -9.73 -20.23
CA ASP A 253 -0.58 -9.46 -21.66
C ASP A 253 0.35 -10.48 -22.36
N GLU A 254 1.49 -10.83 -21.74
CA GLU A 254 2.42 -11.81 -22.28
C GLU A 254 1.84 -13.23 -22.33
N TYR A 255 0.92 -13.58 -21.41
CA TYR A 255 0.22 -14.86 -21.47
C TYR A 255 -0.68 -14.94 -22.70
N ASP A 256 -1.47 -13.89 -22.94
CA ASP A 256 -2.39 -13.81 -24.07
C ASP A 256 -1.62 -13.77 -25.41
N LEU A 257 -0.48 -13.07 -25.44
CA LEU A 257 0.44 -13.08 -26.58
C LEU A 257 1.07 -14.45 -26.80
N LEU A 258 1.53 -15.13 -25.76
CA LEU A 258 2.11 -16.47 -25.88
C LEU A 258 1.07 -17.49 -26.37
N GLN A 259 -0.19 -17.39 -25.92
CA GLN A 259 -1.28 -18.24 -26.39
C GLN A 259 -1.55 -18.05 -27.88
N SER A 260 -1.55 -16.81 -28.36
CA SER A 260 -1.79 -16.51 -29.78
C SER A 260 -0.57 -16.81 -30.67
N LEU A 261 0.65 -16.54 -30.20
CA LEU A 261 1.86 -16.55 -31.01
C LEU A 261 2.74 -17.80 -30.88
N SER A 262 2.50 -18.69 -29.91
CA SER A 262 3.34 -19.88 -29.73
C SER A 262 3.22 -20.86 -30.92
N PRO A 263 4.35 -21.27 -31.55
CA PRO A 263 4.39 -22.35 -32.52
C PRO A 263 4.00 -23.73 -31.93
N LEU A 264 4.20 -23.94 -30.62
CA LEU A 264 3.93 -25.20 -29.93
C LEU A 264 3.00 -24.99 -28.72
N PRO A 265 1.66 -25.06 -28.92
CA PRO A 265 0.69 -24.93 -27.83
C PRO A 265 0.88 -25.90 -26.65
N PRO A 266 1.30 -27.17 -26.83
CA PRO A 266 1.49 -28.10 -25.71
C PRO A 266 2.57 -27.67 -24.70
N LEU A 267 3.53 -26.83 -25.10
CA LEU A 267 4.62 -26.36 -24.23
C LEU A 267 4.30 -25.03 -23.53
N LEU A 268 3.09 -24.49 -23.72
CA LEU A 268 2.67 -23.20 -23.18
C LEU A 268 2.96 -23.03 -21.67
N PRO A 269 2.67 -24.01 -20.78
CA PRO A 269 2.93 -23.85 -19.36
C PRO A 269 4.41 -23.67 -19.02
N SER A 270 5.27 -24.49 -19.63
CA SER A 270 6.72 -24.42 -19.43
C SER A 270 7.33 -23.15 -20.03
N SER A 271 6.86 -22.75 -21.22
CA SER A 271 7.33 -21.54 -21.89
C SER A 271 6.96 -20.28 -21.11
N TYR A 272 5.75 -20.23 -20.54
CA TYR A 272 5.32 -19.10 -19.71
C TYR A 272 6.10 -19.02 -18.40
N SER A 273 6.35 -20.15 -17.73
CA SER A 273 7.18 -20.17 -16.52
C SER A 273 8.59 -19.62 -16.76
N THR A 274 9.20 -19.94 -17.90
CA THR A 274 10.52 -19.39 -18.27
C THR A 274 10.44 -17.90 -18.59
N LEU A 275 9.35 -17.44 -19.23
CA LEU A 275 9.12 -16.01 -19.52
C LEU A 275 8.99 -15.17 -18.24
N LEU A 276 8.35 -15.72 -17.20
CA LEU A 276 8.13 -15.03 -15.93
C LEU A 276 9.38 -14.93 -15.06
N SER A 277 10.34 -15.86 -15.18
CA SER A 277 11.56 -15.89 -14.38
C SER A 277 12.30 -14.54 -14.27
N PRO A 278 12.57 -13.80 -15.37
CA PRO A 278 13.21 -12.49 -15.29
C PRO A 278 12.37 -11.42 -14.57
N LEU A 279 11.03 -11.48 -14.64
CA LEU A 279 10.12 -10.58 -13.93
C LEU A 279 10.12 -10.85 -12.43
N ILE A 280 10.01 -12.14 -12.03
CA ILE A 280 10.07 -12.57 -10.63
C ILE A 280 11.43 -12.21 -10.02
N SER A 281 12.51 -12.37 -10.77
CA SER A 281 13.86 -11.96 -10.35
C SER A 281 13.97 -10.44 -10.13
N SER A 282 13.46 -9.62 -11.05
CA SER A 282 13.43 -8.16 -10.89
C SER A 282 12.58 -7.73 -9.69
N PHE A 283 11.43 -8.39 -9.49
CA PHE A 283 10.59 -8.19 -8.31
C PHE A 283 11.31 -8.53 -7.01
N THR A 284 11.95 -9.69 -6.94
CA THR A 284 12.70 -10.15 -5.76
C THR A 284 13.82 -9.19 -5.40
N SER A 285 14.61 -8.77 -6.39
CA SER A 285 15.68 -7.80 -6.21
C SER A 285 15.15 -6.46 -5.69
N SER A 286 14.06 -5.96 -6.29
CA SER A 286 13.44 -4.69 -5.92
C SER A 286 12.83 -4.73 -4.52
N LEU A 287 12.12 -5.80 -4.17
CA LEU A 287 11.52 -5.98 -2.85
C LEU A 287 12.59 -6.12 -1.75
N ASN A 288 13.68 -6.84 -2.02
CA ASN A 288 14.80 -6.95 -1.09
C ASN A 288 15.52 -5.60 -0.90
N ALA A 289 15.70 -4.82 -1.97
CA ALA A 289 16.28 -3.49 -1.89
C ALA A 289 15.38 -2.52 -1.10
N LEU A 290 14.06 -2.53 -1.35
CA LEU A 290 13.07 -1.76 -0.59
C LEU A 290 13.05 -2.18 0.88
N THR A 291 13.04 -3.48 1.15
CA THR A 291 13.10 -4.01 2.53
C THR A 291 14.40 -3.59 3.21
N GLY A 292 15.54 -3.62 2.53
CA GLY A 292 16.82 -3.12 3.04
C GLY A 292 16.79 -1.62 3.34
N TYR A 293 16.17 -0.83 2.46
CA TYR A 293 15.95 0.60 2.66
C TYR A 293 15.06 0.89 3.88
N LEU A 294 14.02 0.07 4.10
CA LEU A 294 13.13 0.16 5.26
C LEU A 294 13.80 -0.27 6.57
N LYS A 295 14.69 -1.27 6.53
CA LYS A 295 15.44 -1.78 7.69
C LYS A 295 16.56 -0.84 8.17
N ALA A 296 17.05 0.07 7.33
CA ALA A 296 18.21 0.89 7.67
C ALA A 296 17.91 1.89 8.82
N PRO A 297 18.60 1.79 9.98
CA PRO A 297 18.50 2.81 11.03
C PRO A 297 19.07 4.14 10.49
N PRO A 298 18.43 5.30 10.77
CA PRO A 298 17.53 5.59 11.88
C PRO A 298 16.04 5.69 11.46
N ARG A 299 15.63 4.99 10.39
CA ARG A 299 14.35 5.29 9.71
C ARG A 299 13.11 4.68 10.35
N LEU A 300 13.23 3.79 11.32
CA LEU A 300 12.09 3.26 12.08
C LEU A 300 11.80 4.09 13.33
N SER A 301 12.72 4.98 13.73
CA SER A 301 12.63 5.73 14.98
C SER A 301 12.03 7.12 14.79
N LEU A 302 11.22 7.54 15.77
CA LEU A 302 10.62 8.88 15.84
C LEU A 302 11.63 10.03 16.12
N THR A 303 12.93 9.76 16.11
CA THR A 303 13.95 10.73 16.55
C THR A 303 14.10 11.90 15.56
N PRO A 304 14.37 13.13 16.00
CA PRO A 304 14.44 14.30 15.13
C PRO A 304 15.55 14.15 14.08
N GLY A 305 15.19 14.29 12.80
CA GLY A 305 16.08 14.14 11.65
C GLY A 305 15.79 12.93 10.75
N THR A 306 14.84 12.08 11.13
CA THR A 306 14.41 10.92 10.34
C THR A 306 13.10 11.24 9.62
N LYS A 307 13.04 10.96 8.32
CA LYS A 307 11.78 11.08 7.56
C LYS A 307 10.83 9.99 8.08
N HIS A 308 9.82 10.36 8.87
CA HIS A 308 8.76 9.50 9.42
C HIS A 308 7.87 8.76 8.40
N ASN A 309 8.32 8.64 7.14
CA ASN A 309 7.52 8.13 6.02
C ASN A 309 7.81 6.66 5.68
N SER A 310 8.81 6.04 6.31
CA SER A 310 9.20 4.64 6.07
C SER A 310 8.17 3.63 6.60
N THR A 311 7.59 3.86 7.78
CA THR A 311 6.59 2.96 8.37
C THR A 311 5.30 2.97 7.56
N PHE A 312 4.82 4.16 7.18
CA PHE A 312 3.65 4.29 6.30
C PHE A 312 3.94 3.75 4.89
N LEU A 313 5.14 3.98 4.35
CA LEU A 313 5.56 3.34 3.10
C LEU A 313 5.60 1.81 3.20
N ALA A 314 6.08 1.25 4.32
CA ALA A 314 6.08 -0.20 4.53
C ALA A 314 4.67 -0.77 4.61
N LEU A 315 3.76 -0.07 5.29
CA LEU A 315 2.33 -0.39 5.34
C LEU A 315 1.70 -0.35 3.94
N ASP A 316 1.98 0.69 3.16
CA ASP A 316 1.47 0.84 1.81
C ASP A 316 1.97 -0.28 0.89
N ILE A 317 3.27 -0.57 0.89
CA ILE A 317 3.86 -1.67 0.12
C ILE A 317 3.25 -3.01 0.55
N TYR A 318 3.07 -3.24 1.85
CA TYR A 318 2.47 -4.50 2.32
C TYR A 318 1.00 -4.62 1.91
N SER A 319 0.26 -3.51 1.96
CA SER A 319 -1.13 -3.46 1.54
C SER A 319 -1.29 -3.71 0.05
N THR A 320 -0.46 -3.10 -0.80
CA THR A 320 -0.55 -3.28 -2.25
C THR A 320 -0.30 -4.74 -2.65
N LEU A 321 0.68 -5.39 -2.01
CA LEU A 321 0.96 -6.81 -2.21
C LEU A 321 -0.19 -7.72 -1.77
N THR A 322 -0.93 -7.32 -0.73
CA THR A 322 -2.08 -8.06 -0.21
C THR A 322 -3.34 -7.83 -1.06
N ASP A 323 -3.60 -6.59 -1.46
CA ASP A 323 -4.73 -6.18 -2.30
C ASP A 323 -4.67 -6.85 -3.67
N LEU A 324 -3.48 -6.88 -4.30
CA LEU A 324 -3.26 -7.46 -5.62
C LEU A 324 -2.97 -8.97 -5.58
N GLN A 325 -2.96 -9.58 -4.38
CA GLN A 325 -2.78 -11.02 -4.21
C GLN A 325 -3.65 -11.91 -5.11
N PRO A 326 -4.98 -11.73 -5.18
CA PRO A 326 -5.82 -12.59 -6.00
C PRO A 326 -5.50 -12.50 -7.50
N GLU A 327 -5.10 -11.32 -7.99
CA GLU A 327 -4.82 -11.10 -9.41
C GLU A 327 -3.54 -11.80 -9.85
N TRP A 328 -2.46 -11.65 -9.08
CA TRP A 328 -1.21 -12.34 -9.42
C TRP A 328 -1.26 -13.84 -9.11
N ASP A 329 -2.03 -14.28 -8.11
CA ASP A 329 -2.28 -15.71 -7.86
C ASP A 329 -2.96 -16.36 -9.08
N ASP A 330 -3.95 -15.70 -9.71
CA ASP A 330 -4.60 -16.20 -10.92
C ASP A 330 -3.63 -16.26 -12.11
N ILE A 331 -2.93 -15.16 -12.40
CA ILE A 331 -2.01 -15.06 -13.55
C ILE A 331 -0.86 -16.08 -13.46
N LEU A 332 -0.25 -16.23 -12.29
CA LEU A 332 0.81 -17.22 -12.06
C LEU A 332 0.27 -18.66 -12.04
N ALA A 333 -1.02 -18.88 -11.80
CA ALA A 333 -1.67 -20.19 -11.82
C ALA A 333 -2.21 -20.59 -13.20
N LYS A 334 -2.36 -19.67 -14.16
CA LYS A 334 -2.81 -19.97 -15.55
C LYS A 334 -2.07 -21.14 -16.23
N PRO A 335 -0.75 -21.35 -16.03
CA PRO A 335 -0.03 -22.53 -16.55
C PRO A 335 -0.55 -23.88 -16.04
N SER A 336 -1.18 -23.90 -14.86
CA SER A 336 -1.58 -25.10 -14.12
C SER A 336 -2.96 -25.62 -14.54
N ASN A 337 -3.83 -24.77 -15.08
CA ASN A 337 -5.22 -25.11 -15.38
C ASN A 337 -5.39 -26.11 -16.56
N ASN A 338 -4.31 -26.43 -17.27
CA ASN A 338 -4.27 -27.42 -18.34
C ASN A 338 -3.82 -28.82 -17.84
N ASN A 339 -4.49 -29.40 -16.83
CA ASN A 339 -4.55 -30.84 -16.49
C ASN A 339 -3.30 -31.77 -16.71
N LEU A 340 -2.08 -31.23 -16.71
CA LEU A 340 -0.82 -31.95 -16.89
C LEU A 340 0.04 -31.61 -15.67
N GLY A 341 -0.21 -32.36 -14.60
CA GLY A 341 0.34 -32.12 -13.28
C GLY A 341 1.87 -32.12 -13.22
N GLY A 342 2.39 -31.32 -12.28
CA GLY A 342 3.70 -31.56 -11.68
C GLY A 342 4.56 -30.33 -11.44
N GLY A 343 4.58 -29.34 -12.35
CA GLY A 343 5.55 -28.25 -12.30
C GLY A 343 5.00 -26.83 -12.06
N ALA A 344 3.69 -26.63 -12.19
CA ALA A 344 3.10 -25.30 -12.46
C ALA A 344 2.70 -24.46 -11.23
N ASN A 345 2.87 -24.98 -10.00
CA ASN A 345 2.62 -24.21 -8.77
C ASN A 345 3.88 -23.55 -8.19
N ASN A 346 5.03 -23.67 -8.87
CA ASN A 346 6.29 -23.14 -8.36
C ASN A 346 6.32 -21.61 -8.37
N GLY A 347 5.79 -20.94 -9.42
CA GLY A 347 5.79 -19.47 -9.48
C GLY A 347 4.94 -18.82 -8.39
N VAL A 348 3.74 -19.34 -8.13
CA VAL A 348 2.88 -18.88 -7.02
C VAL A 348 3.56 -19.13 -5.67
N LYS A 349 4.14 -20.31 -5.47
CA LYS A 349 4.86 -20.64 -4.23
C LYS A 349 6.10 -19.76 -4.03
N GLU A 350 6.87 -19.55 -5.08
CA GLU A 350 8.06 -18.71 -5.11
C GLU A 350 7.71 -17.27 -4.77
N MET A 351 6.67 -16.70 -5.38
CA MET A 351 6.20 -15.35 -5.08
C MET A 351 5.71 -15.21 -3.63
N LYS A 352 4.94 -16.20 -3.12
CA LYS A 352 4.53 -16.25 -1.71
C LYS A 352 5.73 -16.35 -0.77
N GLU A 353 6.72 -17.17 -1.10
CA GLU A 353 7.94 -17.34 -0.33
C GLU A 353 8.81 -16.09 -0.36
N ILE A 354 8.91 -15.38 -1.48
CA ILE A 354 9.62 -14.09 -1.60
C ILE A 354 8.97 -13.04 -0.68
N ILE A 355 7.64 -12.91 -0.71
CA ILE A 355 6.93 -11.95 0.15
C ILE A 355 7.11 -12.31 1.63
N GLN A 356 7.01 -13.60 1.98
CA GLN A 356 7.21 -14.06 3.37
C GLN A 356 8.66 -13.87 3.83
N SER A 357 9.64 -14.21 2.99
CA SER A 357 11.08 -14.13 3.29
C SER A 357 11.63 -12.70 3.29
N SER A 358 10.97 -11.76 2.61
CA SER A 358 11.32 -10.33 2.68
C SER A 358 11.31 -9.82 4.13
N GLY A 359 10.47 -10.40 4.98
CA GLY A 359 10.27 -9.94 6.35
C GLY A 359 9.52 -8.62 6.45
N LEU A 360 8.90 -8.14 5.36
CA LEU A 360 8.11 -6.90 5.32
C LEU A 360 6.98 -6.92 6.37
N ARG A 361 6.25 -8.04 6.47
CA ARG A 361 5.23 -8.25 7.52
C ARG A 361 5.83 -8.11 8.91
N GLY A 362 7.04 -8.64 9.13
CA GLY A 362 7.75 -8.50 10.40
C GLY A 362 8.13 -7.04 10.70
N ILE A 363 8.56 -6.27 9.69
CA ILE A 363 8.85 -4.83 9.84
C ILE A 363 7.58 -4.07 10.22
N VAL A 364 6.47 -4.30 9.51
CA VAL A 364 5.17 -3.66 9.79
C VAL A 364 4.71 -3.99 11.22
N LEU A 365 4.71 -5.26 11.61
CA LEU A 365 4.26 -5.67 12.94
C LEU A 365 5.17 -5.16 14.07
N ARG A 366 6.48 -5.06 13.80
CA ARG A 366 7.46 -4.55 14.76
C ARG A 366 7.44 -3.01 14.87
N SER A 367 6.95 -2.31 13.86
CA SER A 367 6.86 -0.84 13.89
C SER A 367 5.93 -0.31 14.98
N PHE A 368 4.83 -1.02 15.28
CA PHE A 368 3.88 -0.61 16.32
C PHE A 368 4.47 -0.59 17.74
N PRO A 369 5.13 -1.67 18.23
CA PRO A 369 5.81 -1.65 19.53
C PRO A 369 7.06 -0.76 19.55
N GLU A 370 7.80 -0.67 18.44
CA GLU A 370 8.96 0.23 18.35
C GLU A 370 8.57 1.68 18.54
N LEU A 371 7.43 2.12 17.98
CA LEU A 371 6.89 3.45 18.22
C LEU A 371 6.73 3.78 19.72
N LEU A 372 6.21 2.84 20.50
CA LEU A 372 6.04 3.03 21.95
C LEU A 372 7.38 3.10 22.68
N VAL A 373 8.34 2.26 22.28
CA VAL A 373 9.70 2.28 22.82
C VAL A 373 10.43 3.57 22.44
N ASP A 374 10.23 4.08 21.23
CA ASP A 374 10.80 5.34 20.76
C ASP A 374 10.26 6.52 21.56
N ILE A 375 8.95 6.56 21.83
CA ILE A 375 8.35 7.59 22.69
C ILE A 375 8.99 7.56 24.08
N GLN A 376 9.19 6.36 24.66
CA GLN A 376 9.80 6.19 25.98
C GLN A 376 11.29 6.57 26.02
N THR A 377 12.04 6.28 24.96
CA THR A 377 13.51 6.44 24.92
C THR A 377 13.96 7.81 24.39
N SER A 378 13.20 8.44 23.50
CA SER A 378 13.53 9.75 22.89
C SER A 378 13.65 10.87 23.92
N VAL A 379 12.98 10.72 25.06
CA VAL A 379 12.97 11.72 26.13
C VAL A 379 14.29 11.76 26.91
N GLY A 380 15.12 10.72 26.84
CA GLY A 380 16.46 10.71 27.44
C GLY A 380 17.48 11.64 26.76
N GLY A 381 17.14 12.19 25.58
CA GLY A 381 18.00 13.05 24.77
C GLY A 381 17.77 14.56 24.93
N MET A 382 16.74 15.00 25.66
CA MET A 382 16.50 16.43 25.94
C MET A 382 17.63 16.97 26.82
N LYS A 383 18.65 17.56 26.19
CA LYS A 383 19.81 18.15 26.87
C LYS A 383 19.58 19.60 27.31
N ASP A 384 18.61 20.28 26.70
CA ASP A 384 18.25 21.64 27.07
C ASP A 384 16.90 21.62 27.79
N GLY A 385 16.87 22.10 29.03
CA GLY A 385 15.67 22.25 29.86
C GLY A 385 14.72 23.35 29.37
N GLY A 386 14.52 23.45 28.05
CA GLY A 386 13.56 24.35 27.44
C GLY A 386 12.13 23.97 27.82
N THR A 387 11.29 24.97 28.04
CA THR A 387 9.88 24.77 28.42
C THR A 387 8.93 24.64 27.24
N GLY A 388 9.46 24.64 26.00
CA GLY A 388 8.67 24.50 24.77
C GLY A 388 8.10 23.10 24.58
N VAL A 389 7.30 22.95 23.52
CA VAL A 389 6.81 21.63 23.08
C VAL A 389 7.99 20.79 22.60
N ALA A 390 8.11 19.56 23.09
CA ALA A 390 9.19 18.65 22.73
C ALA A 390 9.00 18.12 21.31
N ASP A 391 10.11 17.89 20.59
CA ASP A 391 10.09 17.34 19.23
C ASP A 391 9.34 16.00 19.16
N ILE A 392 9.46 15.16 20.19
CA ILE A 392 8.74 13.88 20.26
C ILE A 392 7.22 14.10 20.27
N THR A 393 6.74 15.15 20.93
CA THR A 393 5.30 15.51 20.96
C THR A 393 4.84 15.91 19.55
N TYR A 394 5.61 16.73 18.83
CA TYR A 394 5.32 17.06 17.43
C TYR A 394 5.33 15.82 16.53
N SER A 395 6.33 14.95 16.67
CA SER A 395 6.44 13.72 15.88
C SER A 395 5.29 12.74 16.16
N THR A 396 4.89 12.57 17.42
CA THR A 396 3.74 11.72 17.77
C THR A 396 2.44 12.31 17.25
N VAL A 397 2.23 13.63 17.34
CA VAL A 397 1.05 14.29 16.76
C VAL A 397 1.02 14.13 15.24
N LYS A 398 2.15 14.35 14.53
CA LYS A 398 2.24 14.12 13.08
C LYS A 398 1.94 12.67 12.70
N TYR A 399 2.39 11.70 13.49
CA TYR A 399 2.06 10.29 13.28
C TYR A 399 0.55 10.03 13.45
N LEU A 400 -0.03 10.52 14.55
CA LEU A 400 -1.45 10.37 14.87
C LEU A 400 -2.35 11.01 13.80
N THR A 401 -1.98 12.17 13.26
CA THR A 401 -2.76 12.83 12.20
C THR A 401 -2.72 12.09 10.86
N LEU A 402 -1.68 11.28 10.59
CA LEU A 402 -1.55 10.46 9.39
C LEU A 402 -2.26 9.10 9.50
N LEU A 403 -2.62 8.64 10.71
CA LEU A 403 -3.30 7.35 10.90
C LEU A 403 -4.59 7.17 10.10
N PRO A 404 -5.51 8.16 10.02
CA PRO A 404 -6.77 8.00 9.29
C PRO A 404 -6.56 7.67 7.80
N SER A 405 -5.52 8.22 7.16
CA SER A 405 -5.22 8.00 5.74
C SER A 405 -4.86 6.55 5.42
N HIS A 406 -4.29 5.81 6.38
CA HIS A 406 -3.86 4.42 6.24
C HIS A 406 -4.66 3.46 7.15
N GLN A 407 -5.88 3.85 7.52
CA GLN A 407 -6.73 3.09 8.43
C GLN A 407 -6.94 1.61 8.04
N PRO A 408 -7.35 1.25 6.81
CA PRO A 408 -7.63 -0.16 6.49
C PRO A 408 -6.37 -1.05 6.54
N GLN A 409 -5.21 -0.49 6.19
CA GLN A 409 -3.93 -1.18 6.23
C GLN A 409 -3.50 -1.47 7.67
N ILE A 410 -3.64 -0.46 8.55
CA ILE A 410 -3.27 -0.58 9.96
C ILE A 410 -4.24 -1.52 10.69
N GLN A 411 -5.54 -1.45 10.41
CA GLN A 411 -6.52 -2.37 10.98
C GLN A 411 -6.19 -3.84 10.66
N SER A 412 -5.87 -4.14 9.40
CA SER A 412 -5.46 -5.50 8.98
C SER A 412 -4.18 -5.97 9.69
N ALA A 413 -3.21 -5.07 9.85
CA ALA A 413 -1.97 -5.38 10.56
C ALA A 413 -2.18 -5.57 12.08
N LEU A 414 -3.04 -4.76 12.70
CA LEU A 414 -3.38 -4.87 14.13
C LEU A 414 -4.23 -6.12 14.43
N LEU A 415 -5.17 -6.49 13.56
CA LEU A 415 -5.91 -7.76 13.64
C LEU A 415 -4.96 -8.96 13.62
N THR A 416 -3.91 -8.87 12.79
CA THR A 416 -2.87 -9.89 12.71
C THR A 416 -2.00 -9.94 13.97
N LEU A 417 -1.71 -8.79 14.56
CA LEU A 417 -0.90 -8.69 15.77
C LEU A 417 -1.68 -9.15 17.01
N GLY A 418 -2.98 -8.86 17.08
CA GLY A 418 -3.86 -9.09 18.23
C GLY A 418 -3.79 -7.95 19.25
N ASP A 419 -4.90 -7.75 19.97
CA ASP A 419 -5.06 -6.66 20.95
C ASP A 419 -4.00 -6.69 22.04
N GLY A 420 -3.34 -5.55 22.29
CA GLY A 420 -2.36 -5.38 23.35
C GLY A 420 -0.99 -6.06 23.13
N ASN A 421 -0.81 -6.81 22.05
CA ASN A 421 0.47 -7.46 21.75
C ASN A 421 1.56 -6.45 21.35
N TRP A 422 1.19 -5.22 20.98
CA TRP A 422 2.13 -4.10 20.79
C TRP A 422 2.78 -3.60 22.10
N LYS A 423 2.33 -4.05 23.29
CA LYS A 423 2.92 -3.65 24.58
C LYS A 423 4.15 -4.46 25.02
N MET A 424 4.69 -5.35 24.18
CA MET A 424 5.92 -6.12 24.44
C MET A 424 5.99 -6.74 25.86
N GLY A 425 4.86 -7.24 26.38
CA GLY A 425 4.78 -7.87 27.71
C GLY A 425 4.76 -6.92 28.91
N ALA A 426 4.87 -5.60 28.73
CA ALA A 426 4.82 -4.60 29.81
C ALA A 426 3.40 -4.36 30.38
N GLY A 427 2.39 -5.06 29.86
CA GLY A 427 0.99 -4.75 30.12
C GLY A 427 0.02 -5.93 30.09
N MET A 428 0.44 -7.16 30.42
CA MET A 428 -0.47 -8.31 30.60
C MET A 428 -1.38 -8.20 31.84
N LYS A 429 -1.72 -6.97 32.24
CA LYS A 429 -2.81 -6.67 33.15
C LYS A 429 -3.91 -6.04 32.32
N SER A 430 -4.84 -6.89 31.93
CA SER A 430 -6.18 -6.56 31.47
C SER A 430 -6.76 -5.32 32.18
N SER A 431 -6.56 -4.15 31.58
CA SER A 431 -7.40 -2.98 31.83
C SER A 431 -8.45 -2.88 30.73
N MET A 432 -9.14 -3.99 30.50
CA MET A 432 -10.47 -3.96 29.95
C MET A 432 -11.20 -5.12 30.63
N LYS A 433 -12.14 -4.79 31.52
CA LYS A 433 -13.12 -5.78 31.97
C LYS A 433 -13.77 -6.30 30.69
N LYS A 434 -13.53 -7.57 30.41
CA LYS A 434 -14.24 -8.38 29.42
C LYS A 434 -15.73 -8.29 29.78
N SER A 435 -16.43 -7.31 29.20
CA SER A 435 -17.89 -7.28 29.23
C SER A 435 -18.33 -8.43 28.37
N GLY A 436 -18.97 -9.43 28.99
CA GLY A 436 -19.32 -10.67 28.32
C GLY A 436 -20.33 -10.42 27.20
N ASN A 437 -20.02 -10.93 26.01
CA ASN A 437 -20.79 -11.98 25.36
C ASN A 437 -20.01 -12.39 24.10
N GLN A 438 -19.33 -13.54 24.14
CA GLN A 438 -18.68 -14.10 22.96
C GLN A 438 -19.77 -14.78 22.12
N GLY A 439 -20.54 -13.94 21.42
CA GLY A 439 -21.38 -14.35 20.30
C GLY A 439 -20.54 -14.23 19.04
N ASN A 440 -20.25 -15.37 18.42
CA ASN A 440 -19.76 -15.49 17.06
C ASN A 440 -20.67 -14.71 16.10
N VAL A 441 -20.32 -13.46 15.78
CA VAL A 441 -20.98 -12.64 14.77
C VAL A 441 -19.88 -12.01 13.92
N GLY A 442 -19.89 -12.30 12.63
CA GLY A 442 -18.92 -11.77 11.68
C GLY A 442 -18.91 -10.24 11.70
N GLY A 443 -17.74 -9.66 11.98
CA GLY A 443 -17.58 -8.22 12.10
C GLY A 443 -16.11 -7.77 12.06
N GLY A 444 -15.28 -8.35 11.19
CA GLY A 444 -13.84 -8.04 11.14
C GLY A 444 -13.49 -6.55 10.93
N LYS A 445 -14.44 -5.72 10.44
CA LYS A 445 -14.28 -4.26 10.33
C LYS A 445 -14.51 -3.53 11.65
N GLU A 446 -15.48 -3.95 12.46
CA GLU A 446 -15.79 -3.32 13.75
C GLU A 446 -14.70 -3.65 14.79
N GLU A 447 -14.20 -4.90 14.80
CA GLU A 447 -13.06 -5.28 15.64
C GLU A 447 -11.78 -4.50 15.27
N GLY A 448 -11.55 -4.22 13.98
CA GLY A 448 -10.41 -3.43 13.52
C GLY A 448 -10.43 -1.97 13.99
N VAL A 449 -11.61 -1.33 14.01
CA VAL A 449 -11.77 0.04 14.52
C VAL A 449 -11.50 0.09 16.02
N VAL A 450 -12.04 -0.86 16.79
CA VAL A 450 -11.83 -0.96 18.24
C VAL A 450 -10.34 -1.17 18.57
N LEU A 451 -9.63 -2.01 17.82
CA LEU A 451 -8.18 -2.19 18.00
C LEU A 451 -7.39 -0.91 17.72
N LEU A 452 -7.83 -0.13 16.73
CA LEU A 452 -7.19 1.14 16.41
C LEU A 452 -7.42 2.17 17.51
N GLU A 453 -8.61 2.23 18.10
CA GLU A 453 -8.92 3.06 19.27
C GLU A 453 -8.07 2.67 20.50
N HIS A 454 -7.86 1.38 20.74
CA HIS A 454 -6.98 0.92 21.83
C HIS A 454 -5.52 1.32 21.58
N TYR A 455 -5.06 1.21 20.32
CA TYR A 455 -3.71 1.58 19.94
C TYR A 455 -3.46 3.09 20.06
N THR A 456 -4.39 3.94 19.60
CA THR A 456 -4.29 5.40 19.75
C THR A 456 -4.29 5.82 21.21
N TYR A 457 -5.14 5.20 22.04
CA TYR A 457 -5.15 5.39 23.49
C TYR A 457 -3.77 5.07 24.10
N ASP A 458 -3.18 3.93 23.75
CA ASP A 458 -1.89 3.50 24.30
C ASP A 458 -0.72 4.40 23.88
N ILE A 459 -0.73 4.94 22.66
CA ILE A 459 0.27 5.93 22.21
C ILE A 459 0.17 7.18 23.07
N ILE A 460 -1.04 7.74 23.21
CA ILE A 460 -1.28 8.98 23.96
C ILE A 460 -0.95 8.76 25.43
N GLN A 461 -1.38 7.64 26.02
CA GLN A 461 -1.07 7.29 27.40
C GLN A 461 0.44 7.16 27.62
N THR A 462 1.16 6.51 26.72
CA THR A 462 2.62 6.33 26.82
C THR A 462 3.34 7.67 26.75
N LEU A 463 2.92 8.56 25.84
CA LEU A 463 3.49 9.91 25.73
C LEU A 463 3.23 10.73 26.99
N VAL A 464 1.99 10.77 27.48
CA VAL A 464 1.64 11.49 28.72
C VAL A 464 2.43 10.94 29.92
N GLN A 465 2.56 9.62 30.05
CA GLN A 465 3.34 8.99 31.12
C GLN A 465 4.83 9.32 31.03
N THR A 466 5.39 9.35 29.82
CA THR A 466 6.81 9.64 29.61
C THR A 466 7.10 11.12 29.90
N LEU A 467 6.23 12.03 29.44
CA LEU A 467 6.32 13.46 29.77
C LEU A 467 6.18 13.71 31.28
N THR A 468 5.24 13.02 31.95
CA THR A 468 5.06 13.12 33.41
C THR A 468 6.23 12.52 34.18
N SER A 469 6.81 11.42 33.70
CA SER A 469 8.00 10.79 34.30
C SER A 469 9.25 11.66 34.14
N LEU A 470 9.31 12.49 33.09
CA LEU A 470 10.40 13.46 32.91
C LEU A 470 10.30 14.58 33.94
N THR A 471 9.08 14.97 34.31
CA THR A 471 8.82 16.12 35.17
C THR A 471 8.91 15.79 36.66
N HIS A 472 8.61 14.54 37.03
CA HIS A 472 8.63 14.06 38.42
C HIS A 472 10.00 13.46 38.80
N LYS A 473 10.57 13.93 39.93
CA LYS A 473 11.77 13.33 40.54
C LYS A 473 11.49 11.86 40.88
N ARG A 474 12.34 10.93 40.43
CA ARG A 474 12.44 9.60 41.06
C ARG A 474 13.03 9.79 42.47
N PRO A 475 12.30 9.52 43.57
CA PRO A 475 12.93 9.48 44.88
C PRO A 475 13.88 8.27 44.93
N PRO A 476 15.11 8.41 45.49
CA PRO A 476 15.90 7.24 45.81
C PRO A 476 15.20 6.49 46.95
N ASN A 477 14.83 5.23 46.70
CA ASN A 477 14.14 4.38 47.66
C ASN A 477 15.06 4.10 48.88
N PRO A 478 14.66 4.41 50.13
CA PRO A 478 15.45 4.09 51.31
C PRO A 478 15.10 2.68 51.76
N GLY A 479 15.68 1.65 51.12
CA GLY A 479 15.37 0.28 51.53
C GLY A 479 15.93 -0.80 50.62
N SER A 480 17.25 -1.00 50.63
CA SER A 480 17.83 -2.33 50.41
C SER A 480 19.24 -2.35 50.98
N SER A 481 19.41 -3.09 52.07
CA SER A 481 20.65 -3.39 52.77
C SER A 481 21.52 -4.40 52.00
N THR A 482 22.84 -4.10 51.96
CA THR A 482 24.06 -4.96 51.82
C THR A 482 24.43 -5.56 50.44
N PRO A 483 25.73 -5.94 50.20
CA PRO A 483 27.00 -5.34 50.63
C PRO A 483 28.11 -5.26 49.52
N SER A 484 29.10 -4.38 49.73
CA SER A 484 30.53 -4.42 49.32
C SER A 484 30.96 -4.74 47.87
N LEU A 485 31.53 -3.73 47.17
CA LEU A 485 32.62 -3.83 46.15
C LEU A 485 33.30 -2.43 45.97
N PRO A 486 34.55 -2.35 45.46
CA PRO A 486 35.53 -1.28 45.75
C PRO A 486 35.33 0.03 44.94
N PRO A 487 36.01 1.13 45.33
CA PRO A 487 35.64 2.47 44.89
C PRO A 487 36.39 2.88 43.62
N SER A 488 35.86 2.52 42.44
CA SER A 488 36.41 3.01 41.16
C SER A 488 35.35 3.09 40.06
N THR A 489 34.30 3.89 40.26
CA THR A 489 33.52 4.45 39.15
C THR A 489 32.66 5.59 39.69
N PRO A 490 32.75 6.82 39.16
CA PRO A 490 31.78 7.84 39.51
C PRO A 490 30.45 7.43 38.87
N LEU A 491 29.53 6.86 39.66
CA LEU A 491 28.13 6.75 39.28
C LEU A 491 27.61 8.18 39.04
N ALA A 492 27.24 8.47 37.79
CA ALA A 492 26.63 9.73 37.42
C ALA A 492 25.33 9.91 38.22
N PRO A 493 25.10 11.06 38.86
CA PRO A 493 23.83 11.35 39.50
C PRO A 493 22.74 11.43 38.43
N SER A 494 21.62 10.72 38.61
CA SER A 494 20.41 10.94 37.83
C SER A 494 19.83 12.31 38.20
N GLN A 495 20.35 13.36 37.54
CA GLN A 495 19.84 14.72 37.66
C GLN A 495 18.53 14.81 36.87
N SER A 496 17.49 15.44 37.45
CA SER A 496 16.31 15.82 36.67
C SER A 496 16.75 16.78 35.56
N THR A 497 16.24 16.59 34.34
CA THR A 497 16.53 17.47 33.19
C THR A 497 16.19 18.93 33.48
N PHE A 498 15.18 19.16 34.33
CA PHE A 498 14.78 20.48 34.78
C PHE A 498 15.39 20.81 36.15
N ALA A 499 16.03 21.98 36.24
CA ALA A 499 16.63 22.49 37.47
C ALA A 499 15.59 22.99 38.49
N SER A 500 14.39 23.40 38.05
CA SER A 500 13.31 23.84 38.92
C SER A 500 11.98 23.12 38.65
N PRO A 501 11.21 22.76 39.70
CA PRO A 501 9.85 22.23 39.55
C PRO A 501 8.91 23.19 38.79
N SER A 502 9.11 24.50 38.91
CA SER A 502 8.30 25.51 38.24
C SER A 502 8.42 25.45 36.71
N LEU A 503 9.65 25.31 36.17
CA LEU A 503 9.86 25.17 34.73
C LEU A 503 9.36 23.82 34.21
N SER A 504 9.53 22.77 35.02
CA SER A 504 9.01 21.42 34.74
C SER A 504 7.48 21.42 34.55
N SER A 505 6.75 22.11 35.42
CA SER A 505 5.28 22.24 35.31
C SER A 505 4.83 23.04 34.08
N ILE A 506 5.59 24.05 33.64
CA ILE A 506 5.33 24.81 32.41
C ILE A 506 5.55 23.93 31.19
N PHE A 507 6.66 23.18 31.16
CA PHE A 507 6.95 22.24 30.09
C PHE A 507 5.84 21.19 29.93
N LEU A 508 5.39 20.58 31.04
CA LEU A 508 4.33 19.57 31.03
C LEU A 508 3.01 20.15 30.49
N LEU A 509 2.64 21.34 30.97
CA LEU A 509 1.42 22.03 30.52
C LEU A 509 1.47 22.35 29.03
N ASN A 510 2.61 22.83 28.53
CA ASN A 510 2.77 23.17 27.11
C ASN A 510 2.62 21.95 26.19
N ASN A 511 3.23 20.82 26.54
CA ASN A 511 3.13 19.60 25.74
C ASN A 511 1.73 18.97 25.77
N ILE A 512 1.09 18.91 26.95
CA ILE A 512 -0.27 18.36 27.08
C ILE A 512 -1.29 19.27 26.39
N HIS A 513 -1.11 20.59 26.47
CA HIS A 513 -1.97 21.52 25.75
C HIS A 513 -1.85 21.34 24.25
N HIS A 514 -0.62 21.27 23.70
CA HIS A 514 -0.40 21.03 22.27
C HIS A 514 -1.04 19.72 21.77
N LEU A 515 -0.94 18.64 22.58
CA LEU A 515 -1.64 17.38 22.28
C LEU A 515 -3.15 17.57 22.25
N ARG A 516 -3.71 18.24 23.27
CA ARG A 516 -5.15 18.45 23.37
C ARG A 516 -5.69 19.39 22.28
N SER A 517 -5.00 20.49 21.98
CA SER A 517 -5.43 21.44 20.94
C SER A 517 -5.44 20.76 19.58
N THR A 518 -4.35 20.13 19.20
CA THR A 518 -4.19 19.53 17.86
C THR A 518 -5.06 18.30 17.64
N LEU A 519 -5.36 17.52 18.69
CA LEU A 519 -6.10 16.26 18.57
C LEU A 519 -7.60 16.36 18.92
N LEU A 520 -8.04 17.33 19.73
CA LEU A 520 -9.44 17.42 20.19
C LEU A 520 -10.15 18.73 19.88
N LEU A 521 -9.42 19.85 19.76
CA LEU A 521 -10.05 21.16 19.57
C LEU A 521 -10.04 21.58 18.10
N SER A 522 -8.87 21.47 17.46
CA SER A 522 -8.66 21.85 16.07
C SER A 522 -8.04 20.70 15.26
N PRO A 523 -8.75 19.57 15.07
CA PRO A 523 -8.22 18.41 14.36
C PRO A 523 -7.99 18.74 12.88
N GLN A 524 -6.76 18.57 12.41
CA GLN A 524 -6.37 18.78 11.00
C GLN A 524 -6.73 17.58 10.10
N SER A 525 -7.07 16.45 10.71
CA SER A 525 -7.49 15.22 10.05
C SER A 525 -8.64 14.59 10.84
N PRO A 526 -9.44 13.66 10.27
CA PRO A 526 -10.58 13.04 10.95
C PRO A 526 -10.12 12.01 12.00
N ILE A 527 -9.28 12.46 12.93
CA ILE A 527 -8.78 11.63 14.03
C ILE A 527 -9.83 11.50 15.14
N ASP A 528 -10.78 12.42 15.24
CA ASP A 528 -11.86 12.39 16.23
C ASP A 528 -12.63 11.07 16.23
N ASP A 529 -12.85 10.49 15.05
CA ASP A 529 -13.51 9.19 14.86
C ASP A 529 -12.71 8.02 15.44
N LEU A 530 -11.40 8.19 15.65
CA LEU A 530 -10.48 7.19 16.21
C LEU A 530 -10.16 7.45 17.69
N LEU A 531 -10.66 8.54 18.27
CA LEU A 531 -10.44 8.90 19.67
C LEU A 531 -11.61 8.42 20.51
N SER A 532 -11.43 7.26 21.15
CA SER A 532 -12.41 6.73 22.11
C SER A 532 -12.74 7.76 23.20
N PRO A 533 -13.94 7.71 23.81
CA PRO A 533 -14.30 8.58 24.93
C PRO A 533 -13.28 8.55 26.08
N GLN A 534 -12.66 7.39 26.32
CA GLN A 534 -11.62 7.23 27.33
C GLN A 534 -10.35 8.01 26.99
N THR A 535 -9.98 8.07 25.71
CA THR A 535 -8.85 8.85 25.21
C THR A 535 -9.10 10.36 25.38
N GLN A 536 -10.32 10.80 25.08
CA GLN A 536 -10.73 12.20 25.27
C GLN A 536 -10.72 12.59 26.76
N ASP A 537 -11.23 11.71 27.62
CA ASP A 537 -11.20 11.90 29.08
C ASP A 537 -9.78 11.91 29.63
N LEU A 538 -8.89 11.06 29.10
CA LEU A 538 -7.47 11.04 29.48
C LEU A 538 -6.78 12.37 29.15
N LEU A 539 -6.98 12.91 27.95
CA LEU A 539 -6.39 14.19 27.55
C LEU A 539 -6.94 15.35 28.38
N ASN A 540 -8.26 15.41 28.59
CA ASN A 540 -8.90 16.46 29.39
C ASN A 540 -8.50 16.38 30.87
N SER A 541 -8.44 15.18 31.46
CA SER A 541 -8.00 14.98 32.85
C SER A 541 -6.51 15.27 33.02
N SER A 542 -5.66 14.88 32.07
CA SER A 542 -4.24 15.20 32.07
C SER A 542 -4.01 16.70 32.00
N TYR A 543 -4.75 17.42 31.14
CA TYR A 543 -4.68 18.89 31.05
C TYR A 543 -5.11 19.57 32.35
N ARG A 544 -6.22 19.14 32.96
CA ARG A 544 -6.67 19.67 34.26
C ARG A 544 -5.62 19.45 35.36
N THR A 545 -5.00 18.26 35.37
CA THR A 545 -3.96 17.89 36.35
C THR A 545 -2.70 18.73 36.16
N SER A 546 -2.20 18.86 34.92
CA SER A 546 -1.02 19.68 34.63
C SER A 546 -1.26 21.17 34.87
N LYS A 547 -2.47 21.67 34.59
CA LYS A 547 -2.87 23.05 34.89
C LYS A 547 -2.86 23.31 36.40
N ALA A 548 -3.43 22.40 37.19
CA ALA A 548 -3.41 22.49 38.64
C ALA A 548 -1.99 22.42 39.22
N GLU A 549 -1.14 21.53 38.70
CA GLU A 549 0.27 21.42 39.09
C GLU A 549 1.07 22.68 38.76
N TYR A 550 0.83 23.28 37.58
CA TYR A 550 1.40 24.56 37.19
C TYR A 550 1.01 25.69 38.15
N LEU A 551 -0.29 25.83 38.44
CA LEU A 551 -0.80 26.86 39.36
C LEU A 551 -0.23 26.66 40.77
N ALA A 552 -0.22 25.43 41.28
CA ALA A 552 0.33 25.11 42.58
C ALA A 552 1.83 25.41 42.67
N THR A 553 2.62 24.99 41.68
CA THR A 553 4.08 25.11 41.74
C THR A 553 4.56 26.55 41.54
N ASN A 554 3.91 27.32 40.67
CA ASN A 554 4.33 28.69 40.37
C ASN A 554 3.77 29.74 41.33
N PHE A 555 2.58 29.54 41.90
CA PHE A 555 1.89 30.58 42.68
C PHE A 555 1.69 30.23 44.16
N SER A 556 1.81 28.97 44.61
CA SER A 556 1.61 28.64 46.03
C SER A 556 2.58 29.36 46.97
N TYR A 557 3.85 29.49 46.58
CA TYR A 557 4.85 30.21 47.37
C TYR A 557 4.51 31.71 47.47
N LEU A 558 4.06 32.31 46.38
CA LEU A 558 3.57 33.69 46.35
C LEU A 558 2.37 33.88 47.29
N LEU A 559 1.39 32.98 47.24
CA LEU A 559 0.18 33.00 48.08
C LEU A 559 0.49 32.77 49.56
N SER A 560 1.56 32.05 49.89
CA SER A 560 1.97 31.82 51.28
C SER A 560 2.28 33.13 52.03
N PHE A 561 2.74 34.17 51.32
CA PHE A 561 2.99 35.50 51.89
C PHE A 561 1.72 36.33 52.09
N LEU A 562 0.64 36.00 51.36
CA LEU A 562 -0.68 36.63 51.50
C LEU A 562 -1.56 35.95 52.56
N SER A 563 -1.17 34.74 52.97
CA SER A 563 -1.84 33.93 53.99
C SER A 563 -1.63 34.49 55.41
N ASP A 564 -2.68 34.42 56.21
CA ASP A 564 -2.72 34.96 57.58
C ASP A 564 -2.36 33.89 58.61
N ASP A 565 -1.29 34.12 59.37
CA ASP A 565 -0.87 33.25 60.47
C ASP A 565 -1.40 33.74 61.83
N GLY A 566 -2.13 34.86 61.87
CA GLY A 566 -2.62 35.52 63.09
C GLY A 566 -1.52 36.08 64.01
N LYS A 567 -0.26 35.71 63.79
CA LYS A 567 0.91 35.99 64.64
C LYS A 567 1.82 37.12 64.13
N SER A 568 1.51 37.71 62.97
CA SER A 568 2.36 38.72 62.34
C SER A 568 2.05 40.13 62.87
N GLY A 569 2.93 40.67 63.72
CA GLY A 569 2.90 42.09 64.09
C GLY A 569 3.31 43.03 62.94
N GLY A 570 3.26 44.35 63.14
CA GLY A 570 3.53 45.34 62.08
C GLY A 570 4.88 45.20 61.37
N LYS A 571 5.92 44.69 62.06
CA LYS A 571 7.23 44.37 61.46
C LYS A 571 7.15 43.17 60.50
N GLY A 572 6.42 42.12 60.87
CA GLY A 572 6.22 40.94 60.03
C GLY A 572 5.38 41.22 58.79
N LEU A 573 4.43 42.14 58.88
CA LEU A 573 3.62 42.56 57.73
C LEU A 573 4.44 43.29 56.67
N LYS A 574 5.38 44.17 57.09
CA LYS A 574 6.33 44.84 56.19
C LYS A 574 7.21 43.84 55.44
N GLU A 575 7.73 42.84 56.14
CA GLU A 575 8.57 41.79 55.56
C GLU A 575 7.79 40.92 54.57
N LYS A 576 6.53 40.58 54.88
CA LYS A 576 5.62 39.87 53.96
C LYS A 576 5.33 40.68 52.69
N PHE A 577 5.08 41.99 52.79
CA PHE A 577 4.90 42.86 51.60
C PHE A 577 6.15 42.91 50.72
N THR A 578 7.34 43.11 51.30
CA THR A 578 8.58 43.15 50.52
C THR A 578 8.83 41.82 49.82
N ARG A 579 8.75 40.70 50.55
CA ARG A 579 8.93 39.36 49.99
C ARG A 579 7.90 39.01 48.93
N PHE A 580 6.64 39.41 49.11
CA PHE A 580 5.60 39.21 48.10
C PHE A 580 5.97 39.86 46.77
N PHE A 581 6.38 41.13 46.77
CA PHE A 581 6.76 41.81 45.53
C PHE A 581 8.03 41.23 44.91
N ASP A 582 9.02 40.85 45.73
CA ASP A 582 10.25 40.23 45.22
C ASP A 582 9.95 38.88 44.55
N VAL A 583 9.06 38.07 45.13
CA VAL A 583 8.61 36.79 44.55
C VAL A 583 7.70 37.00 43.34
N LEU A 584 6.86 38.03 43.34
CA LEU A 584 6.03 38.39 42.18
C LEU A 584 6.90 38.78 40.99
N ASP A 585 7.97 39.55 41.21
CA ASP A 585 8.93 39.92 40.18
C ASP A 585 9.69 38.69 39.66
N GLU A 586 10.09 37.76 40.56
CA GLU A 586 10.72 36.50 40.17
C GLU A 586 9.79 35.61 39.32
N VAL A 587 8.52 35.49 39.71
CA VAL A 587 7.50 34.74 38.96
C VAL A 587 7.28 35.39 37.60
N TYR A 588 7.19 36.72 37.54
CA TYR A 588 7.02 37.48 36.30
C TYR A 588 8.19 37.26 35.33
N GLU A 589 9.43 37.44 35.79
CA GLU A 589 10.61 37.23 34.94
C GLU A 589 10.73 35.78 34.46
N ARG A 590 10.34 34.80 35.30
CA ARG A 590 10.30 33.39 34.89
C ARG A 590 9.33 33.16 33.73
N HIS A 591 8.14 33.75 33.76
CA HIS A 591 7.14 33.59 32.70
C HIS A 591 7.48 34.39 31.44
N ARG A 592 8.28 35.45 31.58
CA ARG A 592 8.87 36.16 30.43
C ARG A 592 9.88 35.31 29.68
N VAL A 593 10.67 34.49 30.39
CA VAL A 593 11.67 33.59 29.81
C VAL A 593 11.06 32.26 29.35
N ALA A 594 10.15 31.71 30.14
CA ALA A 594 9.44 30.45 29.88
C ALA A 594 8.01 30.73 29.43
N ARG A 595 7.81 30.84 28.11
CA ARG A 595 6.49 31.10 27.52
C ARG A 595 5.53 29.96 27.86
N VAL A 596 4.36 30.33 28.36
CA VAL A 596 3.28 29.40 28.69
C VAL A 596 2.32 29.32 27.50
N LEU A 597 1.97 28.09 27.12
CA LEU A 597 1.17 27.74 25.95
C LEU A 597 1.70 28.41 24.66
N PRO A 598 2.98 28.19 24.25
CA PRO A 598 3.57 28.87 23.09
C PRO A 598 2.78 28.57 21.80
N ASP A 599 2.83 29.50 20.83
CA ASP A 599 2.15 29.29 19.55
C ASP A 599 2.70 28.03 18.87
N SER A 600 1.82 27.12 18.48
CA SER A 600 2.19 25.99 17.63
C SER A 600 2.74 26.57 16.32
N GLY A 601 3.98 26.23 15.94
CA GLY A 601 4.80 26.93 14.93
C GLY A 601 4.31 26.96 13.47
N GLY A 602 3.00 26.96 13.21
CA GLY A 602 2.37 27.07 11.90
C GLY A 602 1.68 28.42 11.68
N GLY A 603 2.43 29.47 11.39
CA GLY A 603 1.96 30.56 10.51
C GLY A 603 0.78 31.44 10.92
N GLY A 604 0.36 31.48 12.19
CA GLY A 604 -0.63 32.44 12.70
C GLY A 604 -0.96 32.20 14.17
N GLU A 605 -1.35 33.25 14.91
CA GLU A 605 -1.93 33.10 16.25
C GLU A 605 -3.20 32.24 16.12
N GLY A 606 -3.17 30.99 16.60
CA GLY A 606 -4.39 30.20 16.73
C GLY A 606 -5.31 30.90 17.74
N GLU A 607 -6.52 31.28 17.31
CA GLU A 607 -7.49 31.97 18.18
C GLU A 607 -7.71 31.19 19.50
N GLU A 608 -7.70 29.86 19.44
CA GLU A 608 -7.87 28.96 20.59
C GLU A 608 -6.69 29.00 21.59
N GLU A 609 -5.45 29.11 21.12
CA GLU A 609 -4.27 29.17 22.01
C GLU A 609 -4.24 30.50 22.76
N ARG A 610 -4.65 31.57 22.06
CA ARG A 610 -4.80 32.90 22.64
C ARG A 610 -5.93 32.95 23.66
N GLU A 611 -7.06 32.31 23.38
CA GLU A 611 -8.17 32.15 24.32
C GLU A 611 -7.73 31.35 25.56
N ALA A 612 -7.05 30.22 25.37
CA ALA A 612 -6.55 29.39 26.47
C ALA A 612 -5.52 30.10 27.36
N ARG A 613 -4.66 30.96 26.78
CA ARG A 613 -3.77 31.85 27.54
C ARG A 613 -4.55 32.89 28.33
N GLY A 614 -5.55 33.51 27.70
CA GLY A 614 -6.46 34.47 28.34
C GLY A 614 -7.14 33.87 29.56
N ASP A 615 -7.74 32.69 29.40
CA ASP A 615 -8.41 31.92 30.45
C ASP A 615 -7.47 31.58 31.61
N LEU A 616 -6.23 31.17 31.30
CA LEU A 616 -5.22 30.88 32.32
C LEU A 616 -4.83 32.15 33.09
N GLY A 617 -4.67 33.28 32.39
CA GLY A 617 -4.43 34.58 32.99
C GLY A 617 -5.57 35.03 33.91
N ASP A 618 -6.82 34.86 33.47
CA ASP A 618 -8.01 35.15 34.28
C ASP A 618 -8.09 34.28 35.54
N GLU A 619 -7.72 33.01 35.45
CA GLU A 619 -7.69 32.11 36.59
C GLU A 619 -6.60 32.51 37.61
N VAL A 620 -5.42 32.91 37.15
CA VAL A 620 -4.36 33.42 38.02
C VAL A 620 -4.75 34.74 38.69
N VAL A 621 -5.41 35.64 37.96
CA VAL A 621 -5.97 36.87 38.53
C VAL A 621 -7.00 36.54 39.62
N ARG A 622 -7.92 35.62 39.35
CA ARG A 622 -8.94 35.17 40.31
C ARG A 622 -8.32 34.50 41.55
N LEU A 623 -7.16 33.86 41.39
CA LEU A 623 -6.41 33.22 42.48
C LEU A 623 -5.69 34.25 43.38
N VAL A 624 -4.98 35.21 42.79
CA VAL A 624 -4.02 36.08 43.51
C VAL A 624 -4.66 37.40 43.96
N VAL A 625 -5.44 38.07 43.11
CA VAL A 625 -5.92 39.45 43.35
C VAL A 625 -6.84 39.54 44.57
N PRO A 626 -7.88 38.69 44.76
CA PRO A 626 -8.74 38.77 45.94
C PRO A 626 -8.01 38.55 47.26
N GLN A 627 -6.95 37.71 47.26
CA GLN A 627 -6.14 37.50 48.46
C GLN A 627 -5.25 38.70 48.75
N PHE A 628 -4.70 39.33 47.71
CA PHE A 628 -3.91 40.54 47.81
C PHE A 628 -4.75 41.73 48.30
N GLU A 629 -5.96 41.92 47.78
CA GLU A 629 -6.88 42.97 48.23
C GLU A 629 -7.19 42.86 49.73
N ARG A 630 -7.52 41.64 50.19
CA ARG A 630 -7.74 41.36 51.61
C ARG A 630 -6.49 41.63 52.45
N PHE A 631 -5.31 41.29 51.93
CA PHE A 631 -4.04 41.53 52.61
C PHE A 631 -3.70 43.04 52.71
N VAL A 632 -3.95 43.80 51.65
CA VAL A 632 -3.80 45.27 51.62
C VAL A 632 -4.80 45.94 52.55
N GLY A 633 -6.06 45.50 52.56
CA GLY A 633 -7.10 45.98 53.49
C GLY A 633 -6.68 45.81 54.94
N ARG A 634 -6.25 44.60 55.33
CA ARG A 634 -5.73 44.32 56.69
C ARG A 634 -4.49 45.15 57.03
N GLY A 635 -3.60 45.37 56.07
CA GLY A 635 -2.44 46.24 56.25
C GLY A 635 -2.85 47.66 56.64
N LYS A 636 -3.83 48.22 55.92
CA LYS A 636 -4.37 49.56 56.21
C LYS A 636 -5.06 49.62 57.57
N GLU A 637 -5.86 48.62 57.93
CA GLU A 637 -6.56 48.56 59.23
C GLU A 637 -5.64 48.46 60.44
N ARG A 638 -4.49 47.77 60.31
CA ARG A 638 -3.54 47.55 61.43
C ARG A 638 -2.48 48.65 61.59
N GLU A 639 -2.57 49.76 60.83
CA GLU A 639 -1.60 50.87 60.83
C GLU A 639 -0.13 50.39 60.86
N PHE A 640 0.18 49.36 60.07
CA PHE A 640 1.43 48.62 60.18
C PHE A 640 2.70 49.47 59.94
N SER A 641 2.56 50.65 59.30
CA SER A 641 3.66 51.56 58.97
C SER A 641 3.21 53.02 58.96
N LYS A 642 4.08 53.93 59.42
CA LYS A 642 3.90 55.39 59.28
C LYS A 642 3.90 55.85 57.82
N ASN A 643 4.59 55.13 56.94
CA ASN A 643 4.56 55.31 55.48
C ASN A 643 4.17 53.98 54.79
N PRO A 644 2.87 53.72 54.58
CA PRO A 644 2.38 52.53 53.88
C PRO A 644 2.87 52.44 52.42
N SER A 645 2.95 53.58 51.72
CA SER A 645 3.36 53.68 50.31
C SER A 645 4.82 53.26 50.05
N LYS A 646 5.65 53.13 51.09
CA LYS A 646 7.02 52.59 50.95
C LYS A 646 7.05 51.06 50.80
N TYR A 647 6.02 50.37 51.30
CA TYR A 647 5.96 48.91 51.34
C TYR A 647 4.93 48.35 50.35
N ILE A 648 3.85 49.08 50.10
CA ILE A 648 2.88 48.75 49.05
C ILE A 648 3.41 49.37 47.75
N LYS A 649 4.20 48.60 47.00
CA LYS A 649 4.84 49.05 45.75
C LYS A 649 3.84 49.20 44.59
N MET A 650 2.77 48.41 44.58
CA MET A 650 1.77 48.37 43.51
C MET A 650 0.34 48.30 44.06
N THR A 651 -0.61 48.89 43.32
CA THR A 651 -2.06 48.77 43.57
C THR A 651 -2.61 47.42 43.10
N PRO A 652 -3.79 46.98 43.59
CA PRO A 652 -4.42 45.74 43.10
C PRO A 652 -4.60 45.71 41.57
N ASP A 653 -4.99 46.83 40.97
CA ASP A 653 -5.16 46.96 39.51
C ASP A 653 -3.83 46.82 38.74
N GLU A 654 -2.72 47.30 39.32
CA GLU A 654 -1.38 47.15 38.74
C GLU A 654 -0.86 45.72 38.87
N VAL A 655 -1.18 45.03 39.97
CA VAL A 655 -0.88 43.59 40.13
C VAL A 655 -1.68 42.76 39.14
N GLU A 656 -2.98 43.05 38.96
CA GLU A 656 -3.80 42.39 37.94
C GLU A 656 -3.21 42.59 36.55
N ARG A 657 -2.86 43.82 36.17
CA ARG A 657 -2.27 44.11 34.87
C ARG A 657 -0.98 43.33 34.66
N LYS A 658 -0.12 43.27 35.69
CA LYS A 658 1.16 42.54 35.64
C LYS A 658 0.95 41.03 35.49
N LEU A 659 -0.05 40.44 36.15
CA LEU A 659 -0.39 39.03 36.01
C LEU A 659 -0.95 38.70 34.62
N ARG A 660 -1.81 39.56 34.06
CA ARG A 660 -2.34 39.40 32.70
C ARG A 660 -1.26 39.52 31.63
N ASP A 661 -0.26 40.38 31.86
CA ASP A 661 0.85 40.59 30.93
C ASP A 661 1.74 39.35 30.76
N MET A 662 1.76 38.45 31.75
CA MET A 662 2.51 37.19 31.69
C MET A 662 2.00 36.21 30.63
N TYR A 663 0.77 36.39 30.13
CA TYR A 663 0.08 35.49 29.19
C TYR A 663 -0.23 36.16 27.85
N ARG A 664 0.32 37.35 27.61
CA ARG A 664 0.15 38.07 26.35
C ARG A 664 1.15 37.64 25.28
#